data_AF-A0A268U2B1-F1
#
_entry.id   AF-A0A268U2B1-F1
#
_cell.length_a   1.000
_cell.length_b   1.000
_cell.length_c   1.000
_cell.angle_alpha   90.00
_cell.angle_beta   90.00
_cell.angle_gamma   90.00
#
_symmetry.space_group_name_H-M   'P 1'
#
loop_
_entity.id
_entity.type
_entity.pdbx_description
1 polymer ?
#
loop_
_entity_poly.entity_id
_entity_poly.type
_entity_poly.pdbx_seq_one_letter_code
_entity_poly.pdbx_strand_id
1 'polypeptide(L)'
;MEMISVTNASGVVETYTLNTYAKSSDFSLMQQIGESVILATICIDLETDANLDFLPLSVQYIEKSYAIGRIPQGFNKKEGKPSEGEVLTSRLIDRSLRPLFSPEFRYGVQVTVMVFSYDGKTDLSKDALNVASLCLYLSSIPLKRDSILNAIRIVRLPSLPVDARLNVATSMESLSGSSLDLFVSGVDSDLLMIEMQTPKVIKSDGVKLIEEIEKEELLSALSIAKEEIEKNSAIYKKAFKDKGNKKLVLESKGLDKDKLESLKTNCFTTLKDMLQTLSKSERSTVMSSFIKDSTEKYEFDTKPYIEALLHEAFRELVLKDGLRADGREFTQIRNIDIKSNILPCVHGSTLFTRGQTQALVSVTLGSENDAQTQESLSQLAKKRVMLHYNFPPFSVGEAMPIFGTSRRELGHGNLALKAIESNILEDYYIIRIVSEILESNGSSSMASVCGATLSLLGANVKMQNKVAGIAMGLVHDDGFKNFVILSDILGLEDHYGDMDFKVTGTRLGFSALQLDIKTTGLSLEVLDAALSQARLGLDHILGLMESVVITPNLNILPSVERFNVPPNKIVDIIGQGGKTIREIISRFNISIDIDKDNSMVVITSSNKTSLGEAKEYIQSIIYKEKPSFKVGQVVNGVVKNIKDFGIFLEINGSGTDGLLPSKKIQDMSVITQGQTLECIIVNINAKSQIELGLKG
;
A
#
# COMPACT_ATOMS: atom_id res chain seq x y z
N MET A 1 -31.91 -12.09 -22.57
CA MET A 1 -30.59 -11.73 -22.04
C MET A 1 -30.05 -10.68 -22.98
N GLU A 2 -30.05 -9.42 -22.56
CA GLU A 2 -29.49 -8.35 -23.39
C GLU A 2 -27.98 -8.32 -23.18
N MET A 3 -27.23 -8.59 -24.25
CA MET A 3 -25.77 -8.58 -24.25
C MET A 3 -25.27 -7.54 -25.23
N ILE A 4 -24.24 -6.80 -24.83
CA ILE A 4 -23.59 -5.77 -25.64
C ILE A 4 -22.09 -6.07 -25.62
N SER A 5 -21.48 -6.18 -26.80
CA SER A 5 -20.02 -6.27 -26.93
C SER A 5 -19.48 -4.93 -27.41
N VAL A 6 -18.45 -4.43 -26.73
CA VAL A 6 -17.79 -3.15 -27.00
C VAL A 6 -16.30 -3.38 -27.11
N THR A 7 -15.66 -2.78 -28.11
CA THR A 7 -14.20 -2.69 -28.17
C THR A 7 -13.80 -1.33 -27.63
N ASN A 8 -13.01 -1.32 -26.56
CA ASN A 8 -12.51 -0.07 -25.98
C ASN A 8 -11.41 0.56 -26.85
N ALA A 9 -10.98 1.78 -26.50
CA ALA A 9 -9.99 2.53 -27.27
C ALA A 9 -8.63 1.82 -27.39
N SER A 10 -8.29 0.97 -26.41
CA SER A 10 -7.07 0.15 -26.41
C SER A 10 -7.21 -1.17 -27.17
N GLY A 11 -8.36 -1.41 -27.83
CA GLY A 11 -8.61 -2.60 -28.64
C GLY A 11 -9.05 -3.85 -27.84
N VAL A 12 -9.32 -3.71 -26.54
CA VAL A 12 -9.82 -4.82 -25.72
C VAL A 12 -11.31 -5.00 -25.93
N VAL A 13 -11.73 -6.24 -26.17
CA VAL A 13 -13.14 -6.60 -26.34
C VAL A 13 -13.77 -6.92 -24.99
N GLU A 14 -14.86 -6.23 -24.68
CA GLU A 14 -15.57 -6.31 -23.42
C GLU A 14 -17.02 -6.71 -23.72
N THR A 15 -17.54 -7.71 -23.01
CA THR A 15 -18.94 -8.13 -23.16
C THR A 15 -19.72 -7.84 -21.89
N TYR A 16 -20.86 -7.20 -22.04
CA TYR A 16 -21.71 -6.73 -20.96
C TYR A 16 -23.07 -7.43 -21.03
N THR A 17 -23.48 -8.03 -19.91
CA THR A 17 -24.83 -8.57 -19.73
C THR A 17 -25.61 -7.65 -18.81
N LEU A 18 -26.70 -7.07 -19.32
CA LEU A 18 -27.50 -6.07 -18.60
C LEU A 18 -28.67 -6.76 -17.88
N ASN A 19 -28.91 -6.39 -16.61
CA ASN A 19 -30.10 -6.74 -15.81
C ASN A 19 -30.56 -8.21 -15.88
N THR A 20 -29.64 -9.14 -16.13
CA THR A 20 -29.94 -10.57 -16.19
C THR A 20 -29.78 -11.22 -14.82
N TYR A 21 -28.77 -10.78 -14.06
CA TYR A 21 -28.47 -11.24 -12.69
C TYR A 21 -28.87 -10.16 -11.68
N ALA A 22 -29.03 -10.50 -10.39
CA ALA A 22 -29.33 -9.53 -9.33
C ALA A 22 -30.50 -8.57 -9.64
N LYS A 23 -31.59 -9.06 -10.25
CA LYS A 23 -32.73 -8.25 -10.76
C LYS A 23 -33.48 -7.41 -9.71
N SER A 24 -33.24 -7.66 -8.43
CA SER A 24 -33.82 -6.88 -7.32
C SER A 24 -33.01 -5.63 -6.99
N SER A 25 -31.80 -5.49 -7.54
CA SER A 25 -31.04 -4.23 -7.49
C SER A 25 -31.70 -3.19 -8.39
N ASP A 26 -31.38 -1.91 -8.19
CA ASP A 26 -31.80 -0.87 -9.13
C ASP A 26 -31.23 -1.17 -10.52
N PHE A 27 -29.92 -1.44 -10.59
CA PHE A 27 -29.30 -1.90 -11.82
C PHE A 27 -28.19 -2.89 -11.55
N SER A 28 -28.04 -3.86 -12.46
CA SER A 28 -26.93 -4.82 -12.46
C SER A 28 -26.27 -4.93 -13.83
N LEU A 29 -24.95 -5.06 -13.80
CA LEU A 29 -24.13 -5.17 -14.99
C LEU A 29 -23.04 -6.20 -14.77
N MET A 30 -23.05 -7.26 -15.57
CA MET A 30 -21.98 -8.25 -15.57
C MET A 30 -21.06 -8.00 -16.77
N GLN A 31 -19.80 -7.73 -16.51
CA GLN A 31 -18.75 -7.56 -17.51
C GLN A 31 -17.94 -8.84 -17.63
N GLN A 32 -17.59 -9.19 -18.86
CA GLN A 32 -16.63 -10.23 -19.18
C GLN A 32 -15.54 -9.68 -20.11
N ILE A 33 -14.28 -9.87 -19.71
CA ILE A 33 -13.08 -9.58 -20.50
C ILE A 33 -12.23 -10.85 -20.49
N GLY A 34 -12.04 -11.47 -21.65
CA GLY A 34 -11.44 -12.81 -21.71
C GLY A 34 -12.20 -13.80 -20.84
N GLU A 35 -11.51 -14.40 -19.86
CA GLU A 35 -12.10 -15.32 -18.86
C GLU A 35 -12.39 -14.65 -17.51
N SER A 36 -12.08 -13.35 -17.36
CA SER A 36 -12.42 -12.58 -16.17
C SER A 36 -13.87 -12.12 -16.21
N VAL A 37 -14.60 -12.32 -15.11
CA VAL A 37 -16.02 -11.97 -14.98
C VAL A 37 -16.24 -11.18 -13.71
N ILE A 38 -16.78 -9.97 -13.84
CA ILE A 38 -17.05 -9.04 -12.75
C ILE A 38 -18.52 -8.63 -12.79
N LEU A 39 -19.21 -8.69 -11.65
CA LEU A 39 -20.57 -8.20 -11.49
C LEU A 39 -20.58 -6.89 -10.68
N ALA A 40 -21.12 -5.82 -11.24
CA ALA A 40 -21.49 -4.62 -10.51
C ALA A 40 -23.01 -4.57 -10.28
N THR A 41 -23.39 -4.08 -9.10
CA THR A 41 -24.79 -3.85 -8.72
C THR A 41 -24.92 -2.53 -7.95
N ILE A 42 -26.06 -1.87 -8.14
CA ILE A 42 -26.43 -0.65 -7.42
C ILE A 42 -27.78 -0.85 -6.76
N CYS A 43 -27.83 -0.60 -5.45
CA CYS A 43 -29.08 -0.55 -4.69
C CYS A 43 -29.24 0.85 -4.10
N ILE A 44 -30.49 1.33 -4.08
CA ILE A 44 -30.87 2.63 -3.54
C ILE A 44 -31.85 2.40 -2.39
N ASP A 45 -31.59 3.02 -1.25
CA ASP A 45 -32.53 3.10 -0.15
C ASP A 45 -33.32 4.41 -0.24
N LEU A 46 -34.58 4.30 -0.67
CA LEU A 46 -35.48 5.46 -0.81
C LEU A 46 -36.10 5.90 0.53
N GLU A 47 -35.90 5.12 1.60
CA GLU A 47 -36.39 5.44 2.96
C GLU A 47 -35.31 6.12 3.82
N THR A 48 -34.14 6.40 3.25
CA THR A 48 -33.06 7.11 3.94
C THR A 48 -33.52 8.45 4.52
N ASP A 49 -33.11 8.74 5.76
CA ASP A 49 -33.46 9.95 6.49
C ASP A 49 -33.16 11.21 5.67
N ALA A 50 -34.20 12.02 5.46
CA ALA A 50 -34.12 13.28 4.72
C ALA A 50 -33.20 14.33 5.39
N ASN A 51 -32.80 14.13 6.64
CA ASN A 51 -31.96 15.05 7.41
C ASN A 51 -30.45 14.78 7.30
N LEU A 52 -30.00 13.83 6.48
CA LEU A 52 -28.57 13.60 6.30
C LEU A 52 -27.90 14.76 5.56
N ASP A 53 -26.82 15.29 6.12
CA ASP A 53 -26.01 16.38 5.55
C ASP A 53 -24.97 15.91 4.50
N PHE A 54 -24.94 14.61 4.16
CA PHE A 54 -23.95 14.03 3.26
C PHE A 54 -24.58 12.98 2.34
N LEU A 55 -23.84 12.57 1.30
CA LEU A 55 -24.21 11.42 0.46
C LEU A 55 -23.81 10.10 1.16
N PRO A 56 -24.78 9.29 1.64
CA PRO A 56 -24.53 7.97 2.21
C PRO A 56 -24.22 6.93 1.12
N LEU A 57 -23.07 7.10 0.47
CA LEU A 57 -22.52 6.16 -0.50
C LEU A 57 -21.60 5.17 0.22
N SER A 58 -21.90 3.88 0.04
CA SER A 58 -21.08 2.74 0.47
C SER A 58 -20.68 1.93 -0.74
N VAL A 59 -19.37 1.74 -0.91
CA VAL A 59 -18.80 0.91 -1.98
C VAL A 59 -18.14 -0.32 -1.37
N GLN A 60 -18.37 -1.47 -2.00
CA GLN A 60 -17.74 -2.73 -1.64
C GLN A 60 -17.27 -3.47 -2.88
N TYR A 61 -15.95 -3.64 -3.01
CA TYR A 61 -15.32 -4.55 -3.95
C TYR A 61 -14.97 -5.85 -3.23
N ILE A 62 -15.30 -7.00 -3.83
CA ILE A 62 -15.18 -8.33 -3.22
C ILE A 62 -14.49 -9.29 -4.17
N GLU A 63 -13.41 -9.90 -3.69
CA GLU A 63 -12.72 -10.99 -4.37
C GLU A 63 -13.20 -12.34 -3.83
N LYS A 64 -13.65 -13.21 -4.74
CA LYS A 64 -14.08 -14.56 -4.38
C LYS A 64 -12.97 -15.54 -4.68
N SER A 65 -12.54 -16.33 -3.69
CA SER A 65 -11.42 -17.26 -3.88
C SER A 65 -11.71 -18.32 -4.95
N TYR A 66 -13.00 -18.65 -5.12
CA TYR A 66 -13.45 -19.52 -6.20
C TYR A 66 -13.24 -18.95 -7.60
N ALA A 67 -13.01 -17.63 -7.76
CA ALA A 67 -12.74 -17.01 -9.05
C ALA A 67 -11.47 -17.56 -9.73
N ILE A 68 -10.59 -18.18 -8.94
CA ILE A 68 -9.40 -18.92 -9.39
C ILE A 68 -9.44 -20.40 -8.96
N GLY A 69 -10.61 -20.90 -8.55
CA GLY A 69 -10.77 -22.28 -8.05
C GLY A 69 -10.06 -22.58 -6.72
N ARG A 70 -9.75 -21.55 -5.90
CA ARG A 70 -9.02 -21.71 -4.63
C ARG A 70 -9.97 -21.76 -3.42
N ILE A 71 -9.69 -22.66 -2.47
CA ILE A 71 -10.31 -22.64 -1.14
C ILE A 71 -9.53 -21.65 -0.25
N PRO A 72 -10.20 -20.71 0.47
CA PRO A 72 -9.54 -19.78 1.37
C PRO A 72 -8.63 -20.47 2.41
N GLN A 73 -7.46 -19.91 2.70
CA GLN A 73 -6.50 -20.55 3.62
C GLN A 73 -6.89 -20.49 5.09
N GLY A 74 -7.67 -19.47 5.48
CA GLY A 74 -8.09 -19.24 6.86
C GLY A 74 -8.75 -20.46 7.53
N PHE A 75 -8.78 -20.49 8.86
CA PHE A 75 -9.28 -21.61 9.65
C PHE A 75 -10.68 -22.08 9.22
N ASN A 76 -11.58 -21.13 8.93
CA ASN A 76 -12.97 -21.40 8.54
C ASN A 76 -13.16 -21.78 7.06
N LYS A 77 -12.11 -21.74 6.22
CA LYS A 77 -12.17 -22.02 4.77
C LYS A 77 -13.25 -21.19 4.04
N LYS A 78 -13.44 -19.95 4.48
CA LYS A 78 -14.42 -18.98 3.96
C LYS A 78 -13.78 -17.59 3.93
N GLU A 79 -14.14 -16.77 2.94
CA GLU A 79 -13.74 -15.36 2.91
C GLU A 79 -14.22 -14.64 4.19
N GLY A 80 -13.30 -13.93 4.84
CA GLY A 80 -13.50 -13.27 6.13
C GLY A 80 -13.63 -11.76 6.00
N LYS A 81 -12.90 -11.04 6.84
CA LYS A 81 -12.77 -9.57 6.75
C LYS A 81 -12.17 -9.20 5.39
N PRO A 82 -12.62 -8.10 4.75
CA PRO A 82 -12.00 -7.58 3.53
C PRO A 82 -10.49 -7.40 3.67
N SER A 83 -9.76 -7.84 2.66
CA SER A 83 -8.32 -7.66 2.53
C SER A 83 -7.93 -6.19 2.32
N GLU A 84 -6.64 -5.86 2.48
CA GLU A 84 -6.13 -4.51 2.17
C GLU A 84 -6.44 -4.11 0.72
N GLY A 85 -6.24 -5.03 -0.22
CA GLY A 85 -6.54 -4.81 -1.64
C GLY A 85 -8.02 -4.52 -1.87
N GLU A 86 -8.93 -5.28 -1.26
CA GLU A 86 -10.36 -5.04 -1.41
C GLU A 86 -10.81 -3.69 -0.85
N VAL A 87 -10.26 -3.28 0.30
CA VAL A 87 -10.54 -1.98 0.90
C VAL A 87 -9.99 -0.85 0.03
N LEU A 88 -8.77 -0.98 -0.50
CA LEU A 88 -8.15 0.02 -1.36
C LEU A 88 -8.91 0.19 -2.68
N THR A 89 -9.28 -0.90 -3.34
CA THR A 89 -10.11 -0.86 -4.56
C THR A 89 -11.48 -0.27 -4.27
N SER A 90 -12.12 -0.63 -3.16
CA SER A 90 -13.39 -0.01 -2.75
C SER A 90 -13.27 1.50 -2.57
N ARG A 91 -12.17 1.98 -1.97
CA ARG A 91 -11.90 3.43 -1.82
C ARG A 91 -11.62 4.11 -3.15
N LEU A 92 -10.86 3.47 -4.03
CA LEU A 92 -10.56 3.98 -5.37
C LEU A 92 -11.85 4.18 -6.17
N ILE A 93 -12.79 3.23 -6.08
CA ILE A 93 -14.11 3.34 -6.71
C ILE A 93 -14.94 4.45 -6.07
N ASP A 94 -15.02 4.50 -4.73
CA ASP A 94 -15.76 5.55 -4.01
C ASP A 94 -15.27 6.96 -4.37
N ARG A 95 -13.95 7.19 -4.31
CA ARG A 95 -13.31 8.47 -4.65
C ARG A 95 -13.61 8.90 -6.08
N SER A 96 -13.61 7.96 -7.01
CA SER A 96 -13.86 8.24 -8.43
C SER A 96 -15.35 8.55 -8.71
N LEU A 97 -16.28 7.78 -8.11
CA LEU A 97 -17.71 7.91 -8.41
C LEU A 97 -18.40 9.02 -7.62
N ARG A 98 -17.98 9.29 -6.38
CA ARG A 98 -18.64 10.25 -5.47
C ARG A 98 -18.82 11.65 -6.08
N PRO A 99 -17.85 12.24 -6.81
CA PRO A 99 -18.03 13.55 -7.43
C PRO A 99 -19.11 13.60 -8.52
N LEU A 100 -19.52 12.44 -9.08
CA LEU A 100 -20.50 12.34 -10.17
C LEU A 100 -21.96 12.45 -9.70
N PHE A 101 -22.23 12.18 -8.41
CA PHE A 101 -23.58 12.27 -7.84
C PHE A 101 -24.04 13.70 -7.76
N SER A 102 -25.31 13.98 -8.07
CA SER A 102 -25.90 15.30 -7.83
C SER A 102 -25.75 15.70 -6.35
N PRO A 103 -25.41 16.96 -6.01
CA PRO A 103 -25.39 17.43 -4.62
C PRO A 103 -26.75 17.30 -3.91
N GLU A 104 -27.83 17.25 -4.69
CA GLU A 104 -29.19 17.07 -4.18
C GLU A 104 -29.56 15.59 -3.93
N PHE A 105 -28.73 14.63 -4.38
CA PHE A 105 -28.99 13.22 -4.19
C PHE A 105 -28.58 12.78 -2.79
N ARG A 106 -29.54 12.51 -1.90
CA ARG A 106 -29.31 12.19 -0.48
C ARG A 106 -29.78 10.80 -0.04
N TYR A 107 -30.09 9.92 -0.98
CA TYR A 107 -30.50 8.54 -0.68
C TYR A 107 -29.30 7.64 -0.39
N GLY A 108 -29.51 6.62 0.44
CA GLY A 108 -28.56 5.53 0.68
C GLY A 108 -28.22 4.83 -0.62
N VAL A 109 -26.92 4.73 -0.94
CA VAL A 109 -26.45 4.01 -2.14
C VAL A 109 -25.45 2.95 -1.74
N GLN A 110 -25.71 1.72 -2.16
CA GLN A 110 -24.77 0.61 -2.05
C GLN A 110 -24.31 0.21 -3.45
N VAL A 111 -23.02 0.41 -3.73
CA VAL A 111 -22.36 -0.10 -4.93
C VAL A 111 -21.57 -1.35 -4.54
N THR A 112 -21.94 -2.50 -5.11
CA THR A 112 -21.22 -3.77 -4.86
C THR A 112 -20.63 -4.31 -6.15
N VAL A 113 -19.32 -4.57 -6.14
CA VAL A 113 -18.56 -5.13 -7.25
C VAL A 113 -17.95 -6.46 -6.81
N MET A 114 -18.26 -7.54 -7.52
CA MET A 114 -17.83 -8.89 -7.17
C MET A 114 -17.08 -9.54 -8.33
N VAL A 115 -15.89 -10.08 -8.04
CA VAL A 115 -15.13 -10.86 -9.02
C VAL A 115 -15.56 -12.32 -8.93
N PHE A 116 -16.08 -12.87 -10.02
CA PHE A 116 -16.58 -14.25 -10.10
C PHE A 116 -15.66 -15.20 -10.84
N SER A 117 -14.86 -14.68 -11.76
CA SER A 117 -13.84 -15.43 -12.50
C SER A 117 -12.66 -14.50 -12.76
N TYR A 118 -11.44 -15.02 -12.73
CA TYR A 118 -10.24 -14.25 -12.98
C TYR A 118 -9.21 -15.03 -13.78
N ASP A 119 -8.76 -14.44 -14.89
CA ASP A 119 -7.83 -15.05 -15.85
C ASP A 119 -6.34 -14.87 -15.50
N GLY A 120 -6.02 -14.17 -14.40
CA GLY A 120 -4.65 -13.89 -14.00
C GLY A 120 -3.98 -12.70 -14.71
N LYS A 121 -4.65 -12.10 -15.72
CA LYS A 121 -4.07 -11.06 -16.59
C LYS A 121 -4.83 -9.74 -16.54
N THR A 122 -6.13 -9.79 -16.27
CA THR A 122 -7.01 -8.62 -16.26
C THR A 122 -6.65 -7.68 -15.10
N ASP A 123 -6.74 -6.36 -15.34
CA ASP A 123 -6.59 -5.35 -14.30
C ASP A 123 -7.90 -5.15 -13.55
N LEU A 124 -8.12 -6.01 -12.54
CA LEU A 124 -9.35 -6.02 -11.76
C LEU A 124 -9.69 -4.67 -11.13
N SER A 125 -8.70 -3.87 -10.72
CA SER A 125 -8.94 -2.57 -10.08
C SER A 125 -9.50 -1.54 -11.07
N LYS A 126 -8.95 -1.50 -12.29
CA LYS A 126 -9.42 -0.66 -13.40
C LYS A 126 -10.81 -1.09 -13.85
N ASP A 127 -10.97 -2.39 -14.11
CA ASP A 127 -12.21 -2.93 -14.65
C ASP A 127 -13.36 -2.88 -13.66
N ALA A 128 -13.08 -3.10 -12.36
CA ALA A 128 -14.06 -2.89 -11.29
C ALA A 128 -14.60 -1.45 -11.24
N LEU A 129 -13.73 -0.45 -11.43
CA LEU A 129 -14.16 0.95 -11.51
C LEU A 129 -14.96 1.21 -12.78
N ASN A 130 -14.49 0.75 -13.94
CA ASN A 130 -15.19 0.96 -15.22
C ASN A 130 -16.59 0.33 -15.22
N VAL A 131 -16.73 -0.92 -14.75
CA VAL A 131 -18.04 -1.58 -14.68
C VAL A 131 -18.95 -0.96 -13.63
N ALA A 132 -18.42 -0.50 -12.49
CA ALA A 132 -19.20 0.22 -11.49
C ALA A 132 -19.69 1.58 -12.00
N SER A 133 -18.82 2.32 -12.71
CA SER A 133 -19.14 3.58 -13.37
C SER A 133 -20.24 3.42 -14.40
N LEU A 134 -20.13 2.40 -15.26
CA LEU A 134 -21.13 2.11 -16.28
C LEU A 134 -22.46 1.63 -15.66
N CYS A 135 -22.39 0.82 -14.59
CA CYS A 135 -23.57 0.43 -13.82
C CYS A 135 -24.27 1.66 -13.21
N LEU A 136 -23.51 2.62 -12.68
CA LEU A 136 -24.02 3.89 -12.16
C LEU A 136 -24.67 4.73 -13.25
N TYR A 137 -24.04 4.83 -14.42
CA TYR A 137 -24.61 5.50 -15.58
C TYR A 137 -25.94 4.88 -16.03
N LEU A 138 -26.08 3.55 -15.98
CA LEU A 138 -27.29 2.84 -16.38
C LEU A 138 -28.37 2.77 -15.28
N SER A 139 -28.03 3.09 -14.03
CA SER A 139 -28.97 3.11 -12.90
C SER A 139 -30.02 4.21 -13.00
N SER A 140 -31.02 4.19 -12.11
CA SER A 140 -31.99 5.29 -11.98
C SER A 140 -31.39 6.53 -11.31
N ILE A 141 -30.15 6.49 -10.83
CA ILE A 141 -29.51 7.63 -10.15
C ILE A 141 -29.20 8.76 -11.16
N PRO A 142 -29.69 9.99 -10.93
CA PRO A 142 -29.33 11.15 -11.73
C PRO A 142 -27.89 11.61 -11.40
N LEU A 143 -27.10 11.80 -12.44
CA LEU A 143 -25.71 12.26 -12.35
C LEU A 143 -25.63 13.77 -12.60
N LYS A 144 -24.61 14.42 -12.04
CA LYS A 144 -24.33 15.86 -12.31
C LYS A 144 -24.19 16.16 -13.80
N ARG A 145 -23.65 15.19 -14.54
CA ARG A 145 -23.37 15.25 -15.97
C ARG A 145 -23.67 13.91 -16.60
N ASP A 146 -24.17 13.96 -17.83
CA ASP A 146 -24.46 12.78 -18.65
C ASP A 146 -23.14 12.20 -19.21
N SER A 147 -22.31 11.65 -18.32
CA SER A 147 -20.99 11.14 -18.64
C SER A 147 -20.66 9.83 -17.93
N ILE A 148 -19.89 8.98 -18.62
CA ILE A 148 -19.39 7.71 -18.13
C ILE A 148 -17.94 7.94 -17.70
N LEU A 149 -17.62 7.62 -16.46
CA LEU A 149 -16.25 7.67 -15.96
C LEU A 149 -15.47 6.47 -16.45
N ASN A 150 -14.24 6.73 -16.90
CA ASN A 150 -13.31 5.73 -17.38
C ASN A 150 -12.01 5.83 -16.60
N ALA A 151 -11.45 4.68 -16.28
CA ALA A 151 -10.15 4.53 -15.66
C ALA A 151 -9.16 3.90 -16.63
N ILE A 152 -7.96 4.46 -16.63
CA ILE A 152 -6.83 4.06 -17.45
C ILE A 152 -5.60 3.95 -16.55
N ARG A 153 -4.73 3.00 -16.85
CA ARG A 153 -3.42 2.87 -16.21
C ARG A 153 -2.32 3.11 -17.24
N ILE A 154 -1.37 3.96 -16.91
CA ILE A 154 -0.19 4.25 -17.73
C ILE A 154 1.03 3.63 -17.05
N VAL A 155 1.88 3.01 -17.86
CA VAL A 155 3.15 2.40 -17.47
C VAL A 155 4.31 3.07 -18.19
N ARG A 156 5.50 3.00 -17.59
CA ARG A 156 6.75 3.48 -18.17
C ARG A 156 7.72 2.31 -18.21
N LEU A 157 8.02 1.81 -19.40
CA LEU A 157 8.91 0.67 -19.62
C LEU A 157 10.33 1.17 -19.95
N PRO A 158 11.29 1.16 -19.01
CA PRO A 158 12.62 1.76 -19.22
C PRO A 158 13.45 1.05 -20.29
N SER A 159 13.06 -0.17 -20.67
CA SER A 159 13.68 -0.94 -21.75
C SER A 159 13.39 -0.36 -23.15
N LEU A 160 12.40 0.53 -23.29
CA LEU A 160 12.03 1.15 -24.56
C LEU A 160 12.67 2.54 -24.72
N PRO A 161 12.84 3.02 -25.98
CA PRO A 161 13.23 4.40 -26.26
C PRO A 161 12.34 5.44 -25.56
N VAL A 162 12.89 6.61 -25.24
CA VAL A 162 12.21 7.67 -24.46
C VAL A 162 10.87 8.11 -25.07
N ASP A 163 10.76 8.13 -26.39
CA ASP A 163 9.55 8.46 -27.14
C ASP A 163 8.49 7.34 -27.15
N ALA A 164 8.87 6.11 -26.78
CA ALA A 164 7.99 4.94 -26.80
C ALA A 164 7.81 4.28 -25.42
N ARG A 165 8.44 4.80 -24.36
CA ARG A 165 8.44 4.15 -23.04
C ARG A 165 7.13 4.30 -22.27
N LEU A 166 6.34 5.36 -22.51
CA LEU A 166 5.03 5.57 -21.90
C LEU A 166 3.93 4.88 -22.69
N ASN A 167 3.15 4.01 -22.04
CA ASN A 167 2.11 3.23 -22.70
C ASN A 167 0.88 3.04 -21.82
N VAL A 168 -0.29 2.90 -22.46
CA VAL A 168 -1.51 2.44 -21.80
C VAL A 168 -1.35 0.96 -21.46
N ALA A 169 -1.55 0.60 -20.19
CA ALA A 169 -1.54 -0.78 -19.74
C ALA A 169 -2.85 -1.47 -20.14
N THR A 170 -2.74 -2.51 -20.96
CA THR A 170 -3.89 -3.34 -21.38
C THR A 170 -4.04 -4.60 -20.53
N SER A 171 -3.00 -4.99 -19.78
CA SER A 171 -3.03 -6.11 -18.82
C SER A 171 -2.11 -5.86 -17.63
N MET A 172 -2.25 -6.67 -16.59
CA MET A 172 -1.34 -6.66 -15.42
C MET A 172 0.09 -7.06 -15.79
N GLU A 173 0.30 -7.78 -16.89
CA GLU A 173 1.65 -8.12 -17.38
C GLU A 173 2.41 -6.86 -17.80
N SER A 174 1.72 -5.80 -18.26
CA SER A 174 2.33 -4.51 -18.63
C SER A 174 3.00 -3.79 -17.46
N LEU A 175 2.64 -4.12 -16.22
CA LEU A 175 3.28 -3.57 -15.02
C LEU A 175 4.64 -4.24 -14.72
N SER A 176 4.87 -5.44 -15.26
CA SER A 176 6.14 -6.14 -15.08
C SER A 176 7.26 -5.36 -15.75
N GLY A 177 8.23 -4.90 -14.96
CA GLY A 177 9.36 -4.08 -15.45
C GLY A 177 9.02 -2.60 -15.66
N SER A 178 7.83 -2.14 -15.27
CA SER A 178 7.48 -0.72 -15.34
C SER A 178 8.06 0.07 -14.17
N SER A 179 8.66 1.23 -14.44
CA SER A 179 9.08 2.21 -13.41
C SER A 179 7.99 3.25 -13.09
N LEU A 180 6.79 3.11 -13.68
CA LEU A 180 5.61 3.93 -13.39
C LEU A 180 4.36 3.06 -13.30
N ASP A 181 3.56 3.25 -12.26
CA ASP A 181 2.17 2.79 -12.19
C ASP A 181 1.31 4.02 -11.91
N LEU A 182 0.75 4.58 -12.99
CA LEU A 182 -0.09 5.77 -12.97
C LEU A 182 -1.52 5.38 -13.30
N PHE A 183 -2.36 5.28 -12.28
CA PHE A 183 -3.80 5.06 -12.42
C PHE A 183 -4.53 6.40 -12.46
N VAL A 184 -5.33 6.61 -13.50
CA VAL A 184 -6.07 7.85 -13.73
C VAL A 184 -7.51 7.51 -14.02
N SER A 185 -8.44 8.22 -13.40
CA SER A 185 -9.84 8.20 -13.80
C SER A 185 -10.35 9.59 -14.12
N GLY A 186 -11.30 9.64 -15.05
CA GLY A 186 -11.85 10.88 -15.57
C GLY A 186 -13.10 10.63 -16.39
N VAL A 187 -13.72 11.71 -16.85
CA VAL A 187 -14.85 11.64 -17.78
C VAL A 187 -14.58 12.57 -18.95
N ASP A 188 -14.94 12.13 -20.16
CA ASP A 188 -14.69 12.92 -21.37
C ASP A 188 -13.23 13.40 -21.39
N SER A 189 -12.96 14.71 -21.36
CA SER A 189 -11.61 15.27 -21.33
C SER A 189 -11.15 15.74 -19.92
N ASP A 190 -11.95 15.53 -18.88
CA ASP A 190 -11.69 15.97 -17.51
C ASP A 190 -11.07 14.84 -16.69
N LEU A 191 -9.91 15.11 -16.07
CA LEU A 191 -9.31 14.24 -15.06
C LEU A 191 -10.05 14.43 -13.73
N LEU A 192 -10.21 13.35 -12.95
CA LEU A 192 -10.95 13.37 -11.67
C LEU A 192 -10.15 12.80 -10.50
N MET A 193 -9.48 11.68 -10.71
CA MET A 193 -8.70 11.02 -9.68
C MET A 193 -7.39 10.51 -10.27
N ILE A 194 -6.29 10.71 -9.55
CA ILE A 194 -4.97 10.19 -9.91
C ILE A 194 -4.42 9.42 -8.71
N GLU A 195 -3.85 8.25 -8.97
CA GLU A 195 -3.03 7.51 -8.03
C GLU A 195 -1.78 7.00 -8.74
N MET A 196 -0.61 7.44 -8.28
CA MET A 196 0.67 7.17 -8.93
C MET A 196 1.66 6.59 -7.94
N GLN A 197 2.51 5.69 -8.42
CA GLN A 197 3.75 5.28 -7.76
C GLN A 197 4.88 5.02 -8.78
N THR A 198 6.13 5.09 -8.34
CA THR A 198 7.31 4.66 -9.10
C THR A 198 7.91 3.39 -8.48
N PRO A 199 7.57 2.19 -9.01
CA PRO A 199 8.11 0.94 -8.50
C PRO A 199 9.63 0.80 -8.73
N LYS A 200 10.29 -0.03 -7.91
CA LYS A 200 11.67 -0.46 -8.19
C LYS A 200 11.69 -1.32 -9.45
N VAL A 201 12.65 -1.05 -10.34
CA VAL A 201 12.93 -1.92 -11.49
C VAL A 201 14.27 -2.62 -11.30
N ILE A 202 14.31 -3.91 -11.62
CA ILE A 202 15.55 -4.70 -11.65
C ILE A 202 16.13 -4.60 -13.07
N LYS A 203 17.32 -4.04 -13.22
CA LYS A 203 18.04 -4.00 -14.50
C LYS A 203 18.68 -5.35 -14.83
N SER A 204 19.04 -5.56 -16.10
CA SER A 204 19.62 -6.82 -16.60
C SER A 204 20.95 -7.22 -15.95
N ASP A 205 21.65 -6.27 -15.33
CA ASP A 205 22.86 -6.47 -14.53
C ASP A 205 22.56 -6.85 -13.06
N GLY A 206 21.28 -7.00 -12.70
CA GLY A 206 20.83 -7.31 -11.35
C GLY A 206 20.72 -6.08 -10.43
N VAL A 207 21.03 -4.87 -10.91
CA VAL A 207 20.95 -3.65 -10.12
C VAL A 207 19.49 -3.18 -10.03
N LYS A 208 18.97 -3.11 -8.79
CA LYS A 208 17.68 -2.46 -8.49
C LYS A 208 17.88 -0.95 -8.59
N LEU A 209 17.22 -0.29 -9.55
CA LEU A 209 17.27 1.16 -9.71
C LEU A 209 15.86 1.75 -9.62
N ILE A 210 15.75 2.88 -8.93
CA ILE A 210 14.56 3.73 -8.95
C ILE A 210 14.74 4.76 -10.05
N GLU A 211 13.69 4.94 -10.82
CA GLU A 211 13.56 6.07 -11.72
C GLU A 211 12.36 6.87 -11.25
N GLU A 212 12.57 7.94 -10.51
CA GLU A 212 11.52 8.92 -10.26
C GLU A 212 11.04 9.52 -11.61
N ILE A 213 9.84 10.08 -11.62
CA ILE A 213 9.28 10.70 -12.82
C ILE A 213 9.41 12.22 -12.72
N GLU A 214 9.98 12.82 -13.77
CA GLU A 214 10.06 14.28 -13.90
C GLU A 214 8.69 14.86 -14.29
N LYS A 215 8.53 16.17 -14.08
CA LYS A 215 7.25 16.86 -14.30
C LYS A 215 6.77 16.74 -15.74
N GLU A 216 7.65 17.00 -16.70
CA GLU A 216 7.34 17.04 -18.13
C GLU A 216 6.90 15.67 -18.63
N GLU A 217 7.59 14.61 -18.18
CA GLU A 217 7.21 13.24 -18.52
C GLU A 217 5.87 12.83 -17.87
N LEU A 218 5.64 13.21 -16.62
CA LEU A 218 4.37 12.96 -15.95
C LEU A 218 3.20 13.66 -16.66
N LEU A 219 3.37 14.90 -17.09
CA LEU A 219 2.36 15.62 -17.88
C LEU A 219 2.09 14.93 -19.21
N SER A 220 3.12 14.39 -19.88
CA SER A 220 2.95 13.58 -21.08
C SER A 220 2.14 12.31 -20.80
N ALA A 221 2.41 11.61 -19.69
CA ALA A 221 1.67 10.43 -19.29
C ALA A 221 0.19 10.74 -19.00
N LEU A 222 -0.09 11.87 -18.33
CA LEU A 222 -1.44 12.35 -18.05
C LEU A 222 -2.18 12.77 -19.33
N SER A 223 -1.48 13.33 -20.32
CA SER A 223 -2.05 13.64 -21.64
C SER A 223 -2.51 12.37 -22.36
N ILE A 224 -1.67 11.32 -22.37
CA ILE A 224 -2.03 10.02 -22.95
C ILE A 224 -3.26 9.44 -22.25
N ALA A 225 -3.29 9.48 -20.91
CA ALA A 225 -4.43 9.00 -20.13
C ALA A 225 -5.72 9.78 -20.47
N LYS A 226 -5.64 11.11 -20.55
CA LYS A 226 -6.76 11.99 -20.91
C LYS A 226 -7.33 11.66 -22.29
N GLU A 227 -6.48 11.54 -23.31
CA GLU A 227 -6.93 11.19 -24.67
C GLU A 227 -7.63 9.83 -24.72
N GLU A 228 -7.13 8.85 -23.97
CA GLU A 228 -7.72 7.52 -23.92
C GLU A 228 -9.07 7.49 -23.16
N ILE A 229 -9.17 8.25 -22.07
CA ILE A 229 -10.43 8.46 -21.32
C ILE A 229 -11.48 9.12 -22.22
N GLU A 230 -11.10 10.12 -23.03
CA GLU A 230 -12.01 10.82 -23.93
C GLU A 230 -12.58 9.89 -25.00
N LYS A 231 -11.70 9.10 -25.65
CA LYS A 231 -12.10 8.09 -26.64
C LYS A 231 -13.04 7.06 -26.03
N ASN A 232 -12.70 6.51 -24.86
CA ASN A 232 -13.53 5.53 -24.18
C ASN A 232 -14.89 6.10 -23.77
N SER A 233 -14.92 7.33 -23.27
CA SER A 233 -16.18 8.02 -22.92
C SER A 233 -17.11 8.10 -24.12
N ALA A 234 -16.60 8.46 -25.30
CA ALA A 234 -17.37 8.50 -26.54
C ALA A 234 -17.86 7.12 -26.99
N ILE A 235 -16.99 6.10 -26.92
CA ILE A 235 -17.32 4.71 -27.28
C ILE A 235 -18.46 4.19 -26.41
N TYR A 236 -18.33 4.28 -25.09
CA TYR A 236 -19.32 3.75 -24.16
C TYR A 236 -20.62 4.54 -24.19
N LYS A 237 -20.58 5.88 -24.28
CA LYS A 237 -21.80 6.69 -24.43
C LYS A 237 -22.60 6.27 -25.65
N LYS A 238 -21.92 6.00 -26.77
CA LYS A 238 -22.57 5.51 -27.99
C LYS A 238 -23.14 4.11 -27.82
N ALA A 239 -22.38 3.18 -27.22
CA ALA A 239 -22.79 1.78 -27.07
C ALA A 239 -23.96 1.59 -26.10
N PHE A 240 -24.02 2.41 -25.05
CA PHE A 240 -25.02 2.34 -23.98
C PHE A 240 -26.09 3.43 -24.08
N LYS A 241 -26.14 4.15 -25.20
CA LYS A 241 -27.18 5.14 -25.46
C LYS A 241 -28.56 4.50 -25.37
N ASP A 242 -29.48 5.17 -24.67
CA ASP A 242 -30.86 4.74 -24.48
C ASP A 242 -31.00 3.38 -23.76
N LYS A 243 -29.94 2.92 -23.09
CA LYS A 243 -29.95 1.76 -22.19
C LYS A 243 -30.05 2.23 -20.75
N GLY A 244 -30.55 1.35 -19.88
CA GLY A 244 -30.65 1.63 -18.45
C GLY A 244 -32.03 2.02 -17.99
N ASN A 245 -32.12 2.37 -16.71
CA ASN A 245 -33.36 2.79 -16.07
C ASN A 245 -33.63 4.27 -16.33
N LYS A 246 -34.92 4.65 -16.24
CA LYS A 246 -35.30 6.05 -16.19
C LYS A 246 -34.71 6.70 -14.94
N LYS A 247 -34.09 7.87 -15.11
CA LYS A 247 -33.54 8.65 -14.00
C LYS A 247 -34.63 9.12 -13.04
N LEU A 248 -34.36 9.02 -11.74
CA LEU A 248 -35.20 9.58 -10.69
C LEU A 248 -35.25 11.10 -10.83
N VAL A 249 -36.42 11.67 -10.51
CA VAL A 249 -36.60 13.12 -10.43
C VAL A 249 -36.29 13.51 -8.99
N LEU A 250 -35.31 14.39 -8.80
CA LEU A 250 -35.01 14.95 -7.49
C LEU A 250 -35.92 16.15 -7.24
N GLU A 251 -36.59 16.16 -6.09
CA GLU A 251 -37.17 17.38 -5.57
C GLU A 251 -36.03 18.23 -5.00
N SER A 252 -35.79 19.40 -5.60
CA SER A 252 -34.77 20.32 -5.12
C SER A 252 -35.15 20.81 -3.72
N LYS A 253 -34.45 20.29 -2.70
CA LYS A 253 -34.41 20.86 -1.35
C LYS A 253 -33.21 21.82 -1.25
N GLY A 254 -33.14 22.76 -2.18
CA GLY A 254 -32.18 23.86 -2.08
C GLY A 254 -32.42 24.71 -0.84
N LEU A 255 -31.40 25.44 -0.41
CA LEU A 255 -31.54 26.45 0.63
C LEU A 255 -32.52 27.54 0.18
N ASP A 256 -33.38 27.99 1.09
CA ASP A 256 -34.27 29.12 0.85
C ASP A 256 -33.45 30.39 0.56
N LYS A 257 -33.62 30.94 -0.64
CA LYS A 257 -32.80 32.06 -1.12
C LYS A 257 -32.98 33.32 -0.27
N ASP A 258 -34.19 33.58 0.22
CA ASP A 258 -34.48 34.78 0.99
C ASP A 258 -33.83 34.68 2.38
N LYS A 259 -33.86 33.47 2.97
CA LYS A 259 -33.15 33.19 4.24
C LYS A 259 -31.64 33.28 4.07
N LEU A 260 -31.10 32.76 2.98
CA LEU A 260 -29.66 32.80 2.68
C LEU A 260 -29.18 34.26 2.52
N GLU A 261 -29.91 35.08 1.77
CA GLU A 261 -29.55 36.48 1.51
C GLU A 261 -29.64 37.34 2.79
N SER A 262 -30.66 37.08 3.62
CA SER A 262 -30.80 37.72 4.94
C SER A 262 -29.61 37.39 5.86
N LEU A 263 -29.21 36.12 5.94
CA LEU A 263 -28.02 35.72 6.71
C LEU A 263 -26.74 36.30 6.13
N LYS A 264 -26.59 36.31 4.81
CA LYS A 264 -25.42 36.87 4.12
C LYS A 264 -25.22 38.34 4.48
N THR A 265 -26.28 39.14 4.38
CA THR A 265 -26.22 40.58 4.68
C THR A 265 -25.76 40.86 6.11
N ASN A 266 -26.17 40.03 7.07
CA ASN A 266 -25.93 40.25 8.50
C ASN A 266 -24.65 39.60 9.03
N CYS A 267 -24.24 38.47 8.46
CA CYS A 267 -23.25 37.58 9.07
C CYS A 267 -21.99 37.41 8.22
N PHE A 268 -22.00 37.73 6.92
CA PHE A 268 -20.92 37.35 6.01
C PHE A 268 -19.56 37.95 6.39
N THR A 269 -19.51 39.22 6.78
CA THR A 269 -18.28 39.87 7.25
C THR A 269 -17.75 39.19 8.51
N THR A 270 -18.61 38.93 9.49
CA THR A 270 -18.24 38.21 10.72
C THR A 270 -17.74 36.80 10.43
N LEU A 271 -18.37 36.08 9.49
CA LEU A 271 -17.94 34.75 9.04
C LEU A 271 -16.55 34.80 8.41
N LYS A 272 -16.29 35.80 7.56
CA LYS A 272 -14.98 36.02 6.94
C LYS A 272 -13.89 36.34 7.97
N ASP A 273 -14.19 37.19 8.94
CA ASP A 273 -13.27 37.52 10.04
C ASP A 273 -12.95 36.30 10.91
N MET A 274 -13.96 35.46 11.21
CA MET A 274 -13.80 34.21 11.96
C MET A 274 -12.90 33.19 11.25
N LEU A 275 -12.80 33.23 9.92
CA LEU A 275 -11.86 32.38 9.18
C LEU A 275 -10.41 32.77 9.48
N GLN A 276 -10.12 34.07 9.65
CA GLN A 276 -8.75 34.59 9.75
C GLN A 276 -8.16 34.63 11.18
N THR A 277 -9.00 34.77 12.20
CA THR A 277 -8.53 35.23 13.53
C THR A 277 -8.32 34.14 14.59
N LEU A 278 -8.74 32.90 14.34
CA LEU A 278 -8.82 31.86 15.38
C LEU A 278 -8.04 30.59 15.02
N SER A 279 -7.44 29.95 16.03
CA SER A 279 -6.89 28.59 15.88
C SER A 279 -8.02 27.58 15.57
N LYS A 280 -7.68 26.37 15.08
CA LYS A 280 -8.70 25.37 14.69
C LYS A 280 -9.72 25.06 15.80
N SER A 281 -9.26 24.83 17.03
CA SER A 281 -10.11 24.48 18.18
C SER A 281 -10.98 25.66 18.63
N GLU A 282 -10.42 26.86 18.66
CA GLU A 282 -11.16 28.10 18.97
C GLU A 282 -12.21 28.38 17.90
N ARG A 283 -11.85 28.28 16.62
CA ARG A 283 -12.77 28.47 15.50
C ARG A 283 -13.94 27.50 15.58
N SER A 284 -13.67 26.21 15.87
CA SER A 284 -14.74 25.22 16.01
C SER A 284 -15.71 25.59 17.13
N THR A 285 -15.20 26.03 18.28
CA THR A 285 -16.04 26.39 19.44
C THR A 285 -16.87 27.63 19.16
N VAL A 286 -16.24 28.68 18.64
CA VAL A 286 -16.91 29.95 18.30
C VAL A 286 -17.94 29.73 17.19
N MET A 287 -17.63 28.89 16.20
CA MET A 287 -18.56 28.57 15.12
C MET A 287 -19.80 27.82 15.64
N SER A 288 -19.61 26.84 16.53
CA SER A 288 -20.73 26.12 17.14
C SER A 288 -21.63 27.05 17.96
N SER A 289 -21.06 27.99 18.74
CA SER A 289 -21.87 29.00 19.43
C SER A 289 -22.56 29.94 18.45
N PHE A 290 -21.89 30.39 17.40
CA PHE A 290 -22.44 31.31 16.41
C PHE A 290 -23.64 30.70 15.66
N ILE A 291 -23.53 29.42 15.27
CA ILE A 291 -24.63 28.66 14.64
C ILE A 291 -25.80 28.53 15.61
N LYS A 292 -25.54 28.24 16.90
CA LYS A 292 -26.59 28.12 17.91
C LYS A 292 -27.32 29.45 18.12
N ASP A 293 -26.58 30.53 18.34
CA ASP A 293 -27.14 31.87 18.55
C ASP A 293 -27.92 32.36 17.31
N SER A 294 -27.42 32.07 16.11
CA SER A 294 -28.11 32.38 14.86
C SER A 294 -29.40 31.57 14.71
N THR A 295 -29.37 30.28 15.05
CA THR A 295 -30.56 29.42 15.01
C THR A 295 -31.63 29.90 15.98
N GLU A 296 -31.25 30.33 17.18
CA GLU A 296 -32.17 30.93 18.16
C GLU A 296 -32.73 32.28 17.67
N LYS A 297 -31.90 33.13 17.06
CA LYS A 297 -32.32 34.46 16.57
C LYS A 297 -33.26 34.40 15.37
N TYR A 298 -33.00 33.50 14.42
CA TYR A 298 -33.72 33.44 13.15
C TYR A 298 -34.86 32.41 13.13
N GLU A 299 -35.00 31.60 14.19
CA GLU A 299 -36.07 30.60 14.36
C GLU A 299 -36.14 29.54 13.26
N PHE A 300 -35.00 29.23 12.62
CA PHE A 300 -34.83 28.09 11.71
C PHE A 300 -33.41 27.53 11.82
N ASP A 301 -33.19 26.30 11.35
CA ASP A 301 -31.84 25.71 11.31
C ASP A 301 -30.93 26.49 10.35
N THR A 302 -30.07 27.32 10.93
CA THR A 302 -29.12 28.17 10.20
C THR A 302 -27.86 27.44 9.79
N LYS A 303 -27.58 26.25 10.34
CA LYS A 303 -26.34 25.51 10.10
C LYS A 303 -26.02 25.31 8.60
N PRO A 304 -26.93 24.78 7.77
CA PRO A 304 -26.60 24.53 6.36
C PRO A 304 -26.45 25.84 5.55
N TYR A 305 -27.10 26.92 5.98
CA TYR A 305 -26.94 28.25 5.38
C TYR A 305 -25.59 28.86 5.75
N ILE A 306 -25.19 28.77 7.02
CA ILE A 306 -23.90 29.25 7.50
C ILE A 306 -22.76 28.46 6.84
N GLU A 307 -22.89 27.13 6.70
CA GLU A 307 -21.90 26.31 5.99
C GLU A 307 -21.73 26.73 4.53
N ALA A 308 -22.82 27.02 3.82
CA ALA A 308 -22.77 27.53 2.46
C ALA A 308 -22.10 28.92 2.39
N LEU A 309 -22.43 29.82 3.32
CA LEU A 309 -21.82 31.15 3.40
C LEU A 309 -20.34 31.10 3.80
N LEU A 310 -19.92 30.14 4.62
CA LEU A 310 -18.51 29.92 4.96
C LEU A 310 -17.71 29.46 3.76
N HIS A 311 -18.26 28.54 2.97
CA HIS A 311 -17.64 28.12 1.72
C HIS A 311 -17.49 29.32 0.77
N GLU A 312 -18.53 30.15 0.63
CA GLU A 312 -18.45 31.37 -0.18
C GLU A 312 -17.42 32.39 0.36
N ALA A 313 -17.42 32.65 1.67
CA ALA A 313 -16.49 33.57 2.33
C ALA A 313 -15.04 33.11 2.19
N PHE A 314 -14.77 31.81 2.33
CA PHE A 314 -13.45 31.22 2.12
C PHE A 314 -12.96 31.44 0.69
N ARG A 315 -13.81 31.19 -0.31
CA ARG A 315 -13.45 31.40 -1.72
C ARG A 315 -13.18 32.86 -2.02
N GLU A 316 -13.98 33.77 -1.48
CA GLU A 316 -13.77 35.20 -1.64
C GLU A 316 -12.44 35.65 -1.02
N LEU A 317 -12.12 35.15 0.18
CA LEU A 317 -10.87 35.44 0.87
C LEU A 317 -9.65 35.02 0.03
N VAL A 318 -9.68 33.82 -0.56
CA VAL A 318 -8.56 33.30 -1.35
C VAL A 318 -8.48 33.96 -2.73
N LEU A 319 -9.58 34.06 -3.46
CA LEU A 319 -9.58 34.50 -4.86
C LEU A 319 -9.59 36.03 -5.03
N LYS A 320 -10.33 36.77 -4.18
CA LYS A 320 -10.46 38.22 -4.31
C LYS A 320 -9.47 38.97 -3.43
N ASP A 321 -9.35 38.57 -2.16
CA ASP A 321 -8.47 39.29 -1.23
C ASP A 321 -7.02 38.83 -1.32
N GLY A 322 -6.77 37.65 -1.90
CA GLY A 322 -5.43 37.09 -2.04
C GLY A 322 -4.85 36.58 -0.72
N LEU A 323 -5.69 36.20 0.24
CA LEU A 323 -5.28 35.85 1.60
C LEU A 323 -5.62 34.40 1.95
N ARG A 324 -4.79 33.79 2.79
CA ARG A 324 -5.09 32.52 3.45
C ARG A 324 -5.70 32.73 4.83
N ALA A 325 -6.42 31.73 5.30
CA ALA A 325 -7.06 31.75 6.62
C ALA A 325 -6.05 31.85 7.80
N ASP A 326 -4.79 31.49 7.60
CA ASP A 326 -3.73 31.63 8.59
C ASP A 326 -2.69 32.71 8.24
N GLY A 327 -2.99 33.57 7.25
CA GLY A 327 -2.16 34.70 6.84
C GLY A 327 -0.88 34.33 6.08
N ARG A 328 -0.66 33.06 5.73
CA ARG A 328 0.47 32.64 4.90
C ARG A 328 0.33 33.11 3.45
N GLU A 329 1.45 33.21 2.76
CA GLU A 329 1.48 33.24 1.30
C GLU A 329 1.01 31.89 0.72
N PHE A 330 0.55 31.89 -0.53
CA PHE A 330 0.06 30.68 -1.21
C PHE A 330 1.12 29.59 -1.37
N THR A 331 2.40 29.96 -1.50
CA THR A 331 3.51 29.02 -1.64
C THR A 331 4.18 28.65 -0.32
N GLN A 332 3.83 29.34 0.78
CA GLN A 332 4.51 29.20 2.06
C GLN A 332 4.12 27.92 2.79
N ILE A 333 5.13 27.18 3.22
CA ILE A 333 5.01 25.96 4.03
C ILE A 333 5.02 26.35 5.52
N ARG A 334 4.23 25.65 6.34
CA ARG A 334 4.23 25.84 7.80
C ARG A 334 5.59 25.48 8.40
N ASN A 335 5.91 26.03 9.56
CA ASN A 335 7.14 25.70 10.28
C ASN A 335 7.26 24.19 10.51
N ILE A 336 8.44 23.65 10.26
CA ILE A 336 8.76 22.23 10.44
C ILE A 336 9.77 22.07 11.57
N ASP A 337 9.43 21.22 12.54
CA ASP A 337 10.32 20.76 13.62
C ASP A 337 10.51 19.25 13.49
N ILE A 338 11.75 18.79 13.61
CA ILE A 338 12.11 17.38 13.40
C ILE A 338 13.00 16.91 14.54
N LYS A 339 12.56 15.87 15.24
CA LYS A 339 13.36 15.18 16.25
C LYS A 339 13.57 13.73 15.85
N SER A 340 14.81 13.36 15.54
CA SER A 340 15.17 11.99 15.16
C SER A 340 15.54 11.16 16.40
N ASN A 341 15.20 9.87 16.37
CA ASN A 341 15.53 8.84 17.36
C ASN A 341 15.22 9.23 18.82
N ILE A 342 14.00 9.73 19.05
CA ILE A 342 13.53 10.15 20.37
C ILE A 342 13.09 8.99 21.28
N LEU A 343 12.78 7.82 20.71
CA LEU A 343 12.32 6.65 21.45
C LEU A 343 13.50 5.70 21.73
N PRO A 344 13.81 5.36 22.99
CA PRO A 344 15.03 4.63 23.33
C PRO A 344 15.00 3.14 23.03
N CYS A 345 13.82 2.53 22.90
CA CYS A 345 13.64 1.08 22.77
C CYS A 345 13.15 0.62 21.39
N VAL A 346 13.12 1.51 20.39
CA VAL A 346 12.67 1.18 19.03
C VAL A 346 13.82 1.36 18.05
N HIS A 347 13.90 0.49 17.04
CA HIS A 347 15.05 0.46 16.12
C HIS A 347 15.30 1.81 15.44
N GLY A 348 14.25 2.53 15.05
CA GLY A 348 14.34 3.93 14.63
C GLY A 348 13.05 4.68 14.94
N SER A 349 13.15 5.98 15.19
CA SER A 349 11.98 6.84 15.39
C SER A 349 12.19 8.25 14.90
N THR A 350 11.11 8.97 14.64
CA THR A 350 11.11 10.40 14.34
C THR A 350 9.80 11.02 14.78
N LEU A 351 9.89 12.16 15.47
CA LEU A 351 8.76 13.06 15.63
C LEU A 351 8.88 14.16 14.58
N PHE A 352 8.01 14.11 13.58
CA PHE A 352 7.93 15.12 12.52
C PHE A 352 6.71 16.01 12.79
N THR A 353 6.95 17.30 12.99
CA THR A 353 5.90 18.29 13.22
C THR A 353 5.94 19.34 12.11
N ARG A 354 4.81 19.57 11.44
CA ARG A 354 4.63 20.64 10.44
C ARG A 354 3.40 21.47 10.81
N GLY A 355 3.61 22.66 11.36
CA GLY A 355 2.56 23.44 12.00
C GLY A 355 1.83 22.60 13.05
N GLN A 356 0.51 22.47 12.90
CA GLN A 356 -0.38 21.67 13.76
C GLN A 356 -0.63 20.24 13.23
N THR A 357 0.36 19.68 12.54
CA THR A 357 0.33 18.28 12.11
C THR A 357 1.57 17.59 12.64
N GLN A 358 1.38 16.63 13.52
CA GLN A 358 2.46 15.92 14.21
C GLN A 358 2.32 14.41 14.01
N ALA A 359 3.37 13.79 13.48
CA ALA A 359 3.47 12.35 13.29
C ALA A 359 4.65 11.81 14.08
N LEU A 360 4.38 10.88 15.00
CA LEU A 360 5.40 10.05 15.64
C LEU A 360 5.53 8.77 14.83
N VAL A 361 6.64 8.64 14.10
CA VAL A 361 6.91 7.48 13.28
C VAL A 361 7.95 6.61 13.94
N SER A 362 7.74 5.29 13.91
CA SER A 362 8.67 4.29 14.41
C SER A 362 8.93 3.20 13.37
N VAL A 363 10.13 2.65 13.39
CA VAL A 363 10.58 1.55 12.54
C VAL A 363 10.99 0.38 13.41
N THR A 364 10.53 -0.80 13.04
CA THR A 364 10.94 -2.08 13.62
C THR A 364 11.43 -3.01 12.51
N LEU A 365 12.69 -3.43 12.61
CA LEU A 365 13.31 -4.46 11.79
C LEU A 365 13.06 -5.86 12.38
N GLY A 366 12.69 -6.81 11.53
CA GLY A 366 12.43 -8.21 11.86
C GLY A 366 13.03 -9.17 10.83
N SER A 367 12.75 -10.46 10.98
CA SER A 367 13.23 -11.53 10.09
C SER A 367 12.10 -12.11 9.23
N GLU A 368 12.40 -13.06 8.32
CA GLU A 368 11.42 -13.64 7.38
C GLU A 368 10.13 -14.22 8.00
N ASN A 369 10.16 -14.57 9.28
CA ASN A 369 9.00 -15.06 10.01
C ASN A 369 8.01 -13.94 10.37
N ASP A 370 8.48 -12.69 10.42
CA ASP A 370 7.67 -11.50 10.69
C ASP A 370 7.00 -10.97 9.41
N ALA A 371 7.34 -11.52 8.24
CA ALA A 371 6.76 -11.11 6.96
C ALA A 371 5.25 -11.41 6.93
N GLN A 372 4.46 -10.43 6.50
CA GLN A 372 3.01 -10.60 6.39
C GLN A 372 2.69 -11.36 5.09
N THR A 373 2.01 -12.50 5.21
CA THR A 373 1.44 -13.19 4.04
C THR A 373 0.22 -12.42 3.55
N GLN A 374 0.29 -11.92 2.33
CA GLN A 374 -0.83 -11.29 1.64
C GLN A 374 -1.44 -12.28 0.67
N GLU A 375 -2.74 -12.51 0.83
CA GLU A 375 -3.54 -13.36 -0.05
C GLU A 375 -4.43 -12.46 -0.91
N SER A 376 -4.24 -12.49 -2.23
CA SER A 376 -5.16 -11.94 -3.23
C SER A 376 -5.49 -12.97 -4.30
N LEU A 377 -6.37 -12.65 -5.24
CA LEU A 377 -6.59 -13.50 -6.42
C LEU A 377 -5.35 -13.60 -7.31
N SER A 378 -4.61 -12.50 -7.45
CA SER A 378 -3.45 -12.44 -8.35
C SER A 378 -2.19 -13.02 -7.74
N GLN A 379 -1.99 -12.91 -6.42
CA GLN A 379 -0.71 -13.25 -5.79
C GLN A 379 -0.88 -13.81 -4.38
N LEU A 380 -0.05 -14.81 -4.06
CA LEU A 380 0.27 -15.19 -2.69
C LEU A 380 1.70 -14.71 -2.42
N ALA A 381 1.84 -13.51 -1.85
CA ALA A 381 3.12 -12.86 -1.66
C ALA A 381 3.39 -12.57 -0.19
N LYS A 382 4.67 -12.52 0.18
CA LYS A 382 5.11 -12.02 1.48
C LYS A 382 5.43 -10.54 1.37
N LYS A 383 4.70 -9.71 2.11
CA LYS A 383 4.95 -8.28 2.23
C LYS A 383 6.13 -8.05 3.18
N ARG A 384 7.22 -7.50 2.63
CA ARG A 384 8.46 -7.26 3.37
C ARG A 384 8.49 -5.90 4.06
N VAL A 385 7.84 -4.91 3.47
CA VAL A 385 7.71 -3.57 4.03
C VAL A 385 6.24 -3.30 4.33
N MET A 386 5.95 -3.06 5.60
CA MET A 386 4.60 -2.78 6.09
C MET A 386 4.57 -1.37 6.65
N LEU A 387 3.56 -0.58 6.30
CA LEU A 387 3.30 0.71 6.93
C LEU A 387 1.90 0.72 7.52
N HIS A 388 1.84 0.84 8.84
CA HIS A 388 0.60 1.03 9.58
C HIS A 388 0.47 2.50 9.95
N TYR A 389 -0.67 3.08 9.59
CA TYR A 389 -0.98 4.47 9.88
C TYR A 389 -2.17 4.48 10.84
N ASN A 390 -2.03 5.22 11.95
CA ASN A 390 -3.02 5.31 13.00
C ASN A 390 -3.42 6.77 13.21
N PHE A 391 -4.72 7.01 13.28
CA PHE A 391 -5.33 8.33 13.44
C PHE A 391 -6.25 8.35 14.67
N PRO A 392 -5.68 8.41 15.88
CA PRO A 392 -6.46 8.40 17.09
C PRO A 392 -7.33 9.67 17.22
N PRO A 393 -8.53 9.60 17.84
CA PRO A 393 -9.44 10.74 17.93
C PRO A 393 -8.87 11.99 18.62
N PHE A 394 -7.98 11.79 19.61
CA PHE A 394 -7.32 12.91 20.28
C PHE A 394 -6.47 13.77 19.33
N SER A 395 -6.03 13.24 18.18
CA SER A 395 -5.23 13.98 17.20
C SER A 395 -5.99 15.16 16.57
N VAL A 396 -7.32 15.14 16.66
CA VAL A 396 -8.20 16.23 16.25
C VAL A 396 -8.99 16.83 17.42
N GLY A 397 -8.68 16.43 18.66
CA GLY A 397 -9.35 16.89 19.87
C GLY A 397 -10.71 16.24 20.15
N GLU A 398 -11.03 15.10 19.54
CA GLU A 398 -12.30 14.40 19.73
C GLU A 398 -12.25 13.39 20.88
N ALA A 399 -13.30 13.36 21.70
CA ALA A 399 -13.44 12.43 22.82
C ALA A 399 -14.16 11.14 22.40
N MET A 400 -13.51 10.34 21.53
CA MET A 400 -14.05 9.08 21.02
C MET A 400 -13.14 7.88 21.38
N PRO A 401 -13.70 6.67 21.56
CA PRO A 401 -12.91 5.46 21.72
C PRO A 401 -12.04 5.16 20.48
N ILE A 402 -10.89 4.51 20.68
CA ILE A 402 -10.06 4.02 19.58
C ILE A 402 -10.63 2.67 19.10
N PHE A 403 -11.03 2.62 17.83
CA PHE A 403 -11.52 1.41 17.16
C PHE A 403 -10.43 0.74 16.32
N GLY A 404 -10.78 -0.32 15.59
CA GLY A 404 -9.89 -0.91 14.60
C GLY A 404 -9.64 0.03 13.41
N THR A 405 -8.58 -0.25 12.66
CA THR A 405 -8.15 0.55 11.50
C THR A 405 -9.29 0.80 10.51
N SER A 406 -9.59 2.07 10.29
CA SER A 406 -10.57 2.56 9.33
C SER A 406 -10.06 2.43 7.89
N ARG A 407 -10.99 2.52 6.93
CA ARG A 407 -10.64 2.56 5.50
C ARG A 407 -9.70 3.73 5.18
N ARG A 408 -9.91 4.89 5.83
CA ARG A 408 -9.09 6.10 5.59
C ARG A 408 -7.67 5.92 6.07
N GLU A 409 -7.49 5.36 7.26
CA GLU A 409 -6.16 5.05 7.81
C GLU A 409 -5.39 4.08 6.91
N LEU A 410 -6.05 3.01 6.45
CA LEU A 410 -5.45 2.05 5.51
C LEU A 410 -5.04 2.73 4.19
N GLY A 411 -5.90 3.59 3.63
CA GLY A 411 -5.60 4.35 2.41
C GLY A 411 -4.41 5.31 2.57
N HIS A 412 -4.33 6.05 3.68
CA HIS A 412 -3.20 6.93 3.97
C HIS A 412 -1.90 6.15 4.19
N GLY A 413 -1.98 5.02 4.90
CA GLY A 413 -0.84 4.14 5.11
C GLY A 413 -0.30 3.57 3.80
N ASN A 414 -1.19 3.13 2.91
CA ASN A 414 -0.83 2.64 1.59
C ASN A 414 -0.17 3.72 0.73
N LEU A 415 -0.70 4.95 0.70
CA LEU A 415 -0.06 6.07 -0.02
C LEU A 415 1.35 6.33 0.50
N ALA A 416 1.52 6.36 1.82
CA ALA A 416 2.84 6.57 2.42
C ALA A 416 3.81 5.42 2.11
N LEU A 417 3.33 4.18 2.11
CA LEU A 417 4.13 3.00 1.74
C LEU A 417 4.60 3.09 0.28
N LYS A 418 3.68 3.36 -0.66
CA LYS A 418 3.97 3.53 -2.09
C LYS A 418 5.05 4.57 -2.35
N ALA A 419 5.08 5.64 -1.55
CA ALA A 419 6.07 6.71 -1.69
C ALA A 419 7.49 6.28 -1.29
N ILE A 420 7.63 5.42 -0.27
CA ILE A 420 8.93 5.15 0.37
C ILE A 420 9.50 3.78 0.04
N GLU A 421 8.66 2.77 -0.23
CA GLU A 421 9.09 1.39 -0.38
C GLU A 421 10.10 1.23 -1.51
N SER A 422 9.90 1.99 -2.59
CA SER A 422 10.81 1.98 -3.74
C SER A 422 12.20 2.51 -3.38
N ASN A 423 12.34 3.33 -2.34
CA ASN A 423 13.60 3.93 -1.91
C ASN A 423 14.44 3.09 -0.94
N ILE A 424 13.92 1.98 -0.43
CA ILE A 424 14.64 1.11 0.52
C ILE A 424 15.62 0.18 -0.24
N LEU A 425 16.92 0.25 0.01
CA LEU A 425 17.90 -0.60 -0.70
C LEU A 425 18.02 -2.01 -0.12
N GLU A 426 17.76 -2.15 1.18
CA GLU A 426 17.93 -3.42 1.87
C GLU A 426 16.75 -4.34 1.66
N ASP A 427 17.03 -5.57 1.23
CA ASP A 427 16.02 -6.56 0.91
C ASP A 427 15.95 -7.71 1.90
N TYR A 428 16.71 -7.66 3.00
CA TYR A 428 16.84 -8.76 3.96
C TYR A 428 16.14 -8.51 5.30
N TYR A 429 15.78 -7.26 5.59
CA TYR A 429 14.92 -6.95 6.72
C TYR A 429 13.46 -7.09 6.32
N ILE A 430 12.67 -7.61 7.25
CA ILE A 430 11.25 -7.30 7.30
C ILE A 430 11.12 -5.98 8.06
N ILE A 431 10.46 -5.00 7.46
CA ILE A 431 10.39 -3.64 7.97
C ILE A 431 8.94 -3.33 8.30
N ARG A 432 8.66 -3.06 9.57
CA ARG A 432 7.39 -2.51 10.03
C ARG A 432 7.56 -1.05 10.40
N ILE A 433 6.82 -0.20 9.72
CA ILE A 433 6.72 1.23 9.95
C ILE A 433 5.38 1.49 10.61
N VAL A 434 5.35 2.24 11.70
CA VAL A 434 4.11 2.68 12.35
C VAL A 434 4.13 4.20 12.47
N SER A 435 3.13 4.86 11.89
CA SER A 435 2.93 6.30 12.01
C SER A 435 1.73 6.57 12.92
N GLU A 436 2.00 7.11 14.10
CA GLU A 436 1.01 7.58 15.06
C GLU A 436 0.80 9.08 14.87
N ILE A 437 -0.40 9.48 14.44
CA ILE A 437 -0.72 10.90 14.30
C ILE A 437 -1.11 11.45 15.67
N LEU A 438 -0.31 12.37 16.18
CA LEU A 438 -0.51 12.99 17.50
C LEU A 438 -1.29 14.30 17.42
N GLU A 439 -1.20 15.00 16.29
CA GLU A 439 -1.96 16.22 15.99
C GLU A 439 -2.23 16.27 14.48
N SER A 440 -3.41 16.75 14.07
CA SER A 440 -3.76 16.88 12.65
C SER A 440 -4.57 18.14 12.33
N ASN A 441 -3.95 19.03 11.58
CA ASN A 441 -4.58 20.16 10.91
C ASN A 441 -4.13 20.30 9.45
N GLY A 442 -3.76 19.19 8.81
CA GLY A 442 -3.41 19.18 7.39
C GLY A 442 -2.49 18.02 7.03
N SER A 443 -2.90 17.22 6.05
CA SER A 443 -2.15 16.11 5.44
C SER A 443 -1.13 15.38 6.32
N SER A 444 -1.63 14.70 7.34
CA SER A 444 -0.87 13.80 8.22
C SER A 444 -0.27 12.59 7.48
N SER A 445 -0.80 12.20 6.32
CA SER A 445 -0.18 11.19 5.46
C SER A 445 1.18 11.64 4.90
N MET A 446 1.31 12.91 4.52
CA MET A 446 2.58 13.47 4.02
C MET A 446 3.60 13.66 5.15
N ALA A 447 3.14 14.04 6.36
CA ALA A 447 3.99 14.01 7.56
C ALA A 447 4.50 12.58 7.86
N SER A 448 3.66 11.56 7.64
CA SER A 448 4.05 10.16 7.80
C SER A 448 5.14 9.74 6.82
N VAL A 449 5.11 10.19 5.57
CA VAL A 449 6.17 9.94 4.57
C VAL A 449 7.50 10.52 5.06
N CYS A 450 7.51 11.80 5.45
CA CYS A 450 8.72 12.46 5.93
C CYS A 450 9.28 11.78 7.20
N GLY A 451 8.41 11.49 8.17
CA GLY A 451 8.78 10.80 9.41
C GLY A 451 9.26 9.37 9.18
N ALA A 452 8.67 8.64 8.24
CA ALA A 452 9.08 7.28 7.87
C ALA A 452 10.47 7.27 7.24
N THR A 453 10.74 8.16 6.28
CA THR A 453 12.07 8.32 5.67
C THR A 453 13.15 8.53 6.74
N LEU A 454 12.92 9.44 7.69
CA LEU A 454 13.88 9.74 8.75
C LEU A 454 14.01 8.63 9.79
N SER A 455 12.91 7.93 10.10
CA SER A 455 12.93 6.80 11.03
C SER A 455 13.65 5.59 10.46
N LEU A 456 13.55 5.36 9.14
CA LEU A 456 14.30 4.31 8.43
C LEU A 456 15.80 4.56 8.53
N LEU A 457 16.24 5.80 8.25
CA LEU A 457 17.63 6.21 8.43
C LEU A 457 18.06 6.12 9.92
N GLY A 458 17.16 6.48 10.84
CA GLY A 458 17.37 6.31 12.28
C GLY A 458 17.54 4.85 12.71
N ALA A 459 16.95 3.91 11.98
CA ALA A 459 17.14 2.47 12.12
C ALA A 459 18.33 1.92 11.33
N ASN A 460 19.18 2.79 10.77
CA ASN A 460 20.33 2.45 9.93
C ASN A 460 19.95 1.67 8.65
N VAL A 461 18.71 1.80 8.17
CA VAL A 461 18.28 1.22 6.90
C VAL A 461 18.83 2.05 5.76
N LYS A 462 19.50 1.40 4.81
CA LYS A 462 20.03 2.08 3.63
C LYS A 462 18.90 2.44 2.67
N MET A 463 18.84 3.71 2.29
CA MET A 463 17.91 4.22 1.28
C MET A 463 18.68 4.80 0.09
N GLN A 464 18.11 4.73 -1.11
CA GLN A 464 18.69 5.33 -2.31
C GLN A 464 18.61 6.86 -2.23
N ASN A 465 17.40 7.38 -1.97
CA ASN A 465 17.15 8.80 -1.78
C ASN A 465 16.24 9.03 -0.57
N LYS A 466 16.30 10.23 0.01
CA LYS A 466 15.30 10.70 0.96
C LYS A 466 14.02 11.07 0.21
N VAL A 467 12.87 10.65 0.73
CA VAL A 467 11.54 10.97 0.18
C VAL A 467 10.82 11.92 1.12
N ALA A 468 10.26 13.01 0.57
CA ALA A 468 9.41 13.94 1.29
C ALA A 468 7.99 13.95 0.71
N GLY A 469 7.04 14.51 1.46
CA GLY A 469 5.65 14.68 1.04
C GLY A 469 5.08 16.07 1.34
N ILE A 470 4.27 16.58 0.43
CA ILE A 470 3.52 17.83 0.57
C ILE A 470 2.06 17.63 0.12
N ALA A 471 1.14 18.39 0.70
CA ALA A 471 -0.23 18.46 0.23
C ALA A 471 -0.51 19.84 -0.35
N MET A 472 -1.19 19.83 -1.48
CA MET A 472 -1.50 20.96 -2.31
C MET A 472 -3.02 21.07 -2.42
N GLY A 473 -3.51 22.30 -2.54
CA GLY A 473 -4.92 22.58 -2.79
C GLY A 473 -5.12 23.50 -3.97
N LEU A 474 -6.36 23.59 -4.39
CA LEU A 474 -6.81 24.48 -5.45
C LEU A 474 -8.04 25.21 -4.97
N VAL A 475 -8.12 26.50 -5.28
CA VAL A 475 -9.37 27.25 -5.30
C VAL A 475 -9.48 27.91 -6.66
N HIS A 476 -10.61 27.73 -7.34
CA HIS A 476 -10.83 28.31 -8.68
C HIS A 476 -12.14 29.09 -8.76
N ASP A 477 -12.31 29.96 -9.74
CA ASP A 477 -13.64 30.51 -10.06
C ASP A 477 -14.41 29.60 -11.02
N ASP A 478 -15.70 29.92 -11.24
CA ASP A 478 -16.52 29.18 -12.20
C ASP A 478 -15.89 29.26 -13.59
N GLY A 479 -15.52 28.09 -14.14
CA GLY A 479 -14.90 27.97 -15.45
C GLY A 479 -13.39 28.20 -15.50
N PHE A 480 -12.68 28.19 -14.35
CA PHE A 480 -11.21 28.24 -14.28
C PHE A 480 -10.56 29.49 -14.91
N LYS A 481 -11.28 30.62 -14.96
CA LYS A 481 -10.69 31.89 -15.44
C LYS A 481 -9.63 32.41 -14.48
N ASN A 482 -9.83 32.21 -13.18
CA ASN A 482 -8.86 32.48 -12.13
C ASN A 482 -8.73 31.26 -11.24
N PHE A 483 -7.50 30.91 -10.88
CA PHE A 483 -7.26 29.86 -9.91
C PHE A 483 -6.03 30.18 -9.06
N VAL A 484 -6.02 29.63 -7.84
CA VAL A 484 -4.94 29.75 -6.88
C VAL A 484 -4.55 28.36 -6.40
N ILE A 485 -3.24 28.07 -6.44
CA ILE A 485 -2.67 26.85 -5.87
C ILE A 485 -2.14 27.13 -4.47
N LEU A 486 -2.58 26.32 -3.50
CA LEU A 486 -2.20 26.43 -2.10
C LEU A 486 -1.18 25.36 -1.73
N SER A 487 -0.02 25.75 -1.22
CA SER A 487 0.99 24.85 -0.66
C SER A 487 0.74 24.54 0.80
N ASP A 488 0.96 23.28 1.18
CA ASP A 488 0.86 22.79 2.55
C ASP A 488 -0.49 23.16 3.19
N ILE A 489 -1.55 22.60 2.62
CA ILE A 489 -2.93 22.95 2.96
C ILE A 489 -3.30 22.59 4.41
N LEU A 490 -4.16 23.44 4.99
CA LEU A 490 -4.85 23.20 6.24
C LEU A 490 -6.05 22.25 6.05
N GLY A 491 -6.56 21.67 7.14
CA GLY A 491 -7.81 20.91 7.09
C GLY A 491 -9.00 21.72 6.60
N LEU A 492 -9.02 23.04 6.91
CA LEU A 492 -10.01 23.99 6.40
C LEU A 492 -9.91 24.18 4.88
N GLU A 493 -8.69 24.35 4.37
CA GLU A 493 -8.40 24.58 2.94
C GLU A 493 -8.66 23.31 2.10
N ASP A 494 -8.44 22.12 2.68
CA ASP A 494 -8.91 20.87 2.09
C ASP A 494 -10.45 20.88 2.03
N HIS A 495 -11.13 21.11 3.16
CA HIS A 495 -12.59 21.01 3.25
C HIS A 495 -13.34 21.92 2.25
N TYR A 496 -12.92 23.19 2.13
CA TYR A 496 -13.56 24.18 1.25
C TYR A 496 -12.86 24.38 -0.10
N GLY A 497 -11.71 23.73 -0.31
CA GLY A 497 -10.99 23.77 -1.59
C GLY A 497 -11.58 22.81 -2.63
N ASP A 498 -11.17 23.00 -3.87
CA ASP A 498 -11.68 22.26 -5.04
C ASP A 498 -10.86 20.98 -5.35
N MET A 499 -9.66 20.88 -4.78
CA MET A 499 -8.71 19.78 -5.02
C MET A 499 -7.92 19.45 -3.75
N ASP A 500 -7.75 18.15 -3.48
CA ASP A 500 -6.79 17.62 -2.51
C ASP A 500 -5.72 16.83 -3.28
N PHE A 501 -4.53 17.43 -3.43
CA PHE A 501 -3.43 16.86 -4.19
C PHE A 501 -2.21 16.59 -3.32
N LYS A 502 -1.95 15.31 -3.05
CA LYS A 502 -0.82 14.84 -2.26
C LYS A 502 0.31 14.43 -3.18
N VAL A 503 1.48 14.99 -2.92
CA VAL A 503 2.65 14.85 -3.78
C VAL A 503 3.84 14.40 -2.95
N THR A 504 4.50 13.33 -3.38
CA THR A 504 5.75 12.86 -2.78
C THR A 504 6.85 12.79 -3.82
N GLY A 505 8.09 12.95 -3.38
CA GLY A 505 9.22 12.89 -4.29
C GLY A 505 10.56 13.00 -3.59
N THR A 506 11.60 12.83 -4.40
CA THR A 506 13.00 12.98 -4.05
C THR A 506 13.57 14.21 -4.76
N ARG A 507 14.88 14.41 -4.75
CA ARG A 507 15.53 15.45 -5.57
C ARG A 507 15.49 15.14 -7.08
N LEU A 508 15.27 13.88 -7.44
CA LEU A 508 15.29 13.42 -8.83
C LEU A 508 13.93 13.56 -9.53
N GLY A 509 12.83 13.58 -8.77
CA GLY A 509 11.50 13.67 -9.34
C GLY A 509 10.40 13.27 -8.36
N PHE A 510 9.23 12.97 -8.88
CA PHE A 510 8.07 12.51 -8.12
C PHE A 510 8.10 10.99 -7.93
N SER A 511 7.70 10.53 -6.75
CA SER A 511 7.71 9.10 -6.37
C SER A 511 6.31 8.51 -6.24
N ALA A 512 5.37 9.24 -5.64
CA ALA A 512 3.98 8.85 -5.55
C ALA A 512 3.08 10.08 -5.48
N LEU A 513 1.90 9.98 -6.09
CA LEU A 513 0.90 11.05 -6.16
C LEU A 513 -0.47 10.50 -5.81
N GLN A 514 -1.28 11.32 -5.18
CA GLN A 514 -2.70 11.06 -4.99
C GLN A 514 -3.48 12.35 -5.17
N LEU A 515 -4.38 12.40 -6.14
CA LEU A 515 -5.20 13.57 -6.42
C LEU A 515 -6.68 13.17 -6.36
N ASP A 516 -7.46 13.97 -5.64
CA ASP A 516 -8.92 13.92 -5.61
C ASP A 516 -9.50 15.29 -5.96
N ILE A 517 -10.36 15.33 -6.98
CA ILE A 517 -11.13 16.53 -7.33
C ILE A 517 -12.51 16.48 -6.69
N LYS A 518 -12.95 17.63 -6.19
CA LYS A 518 -14.30 17.82 -5.65
C LYS A 518 -15.26 18.50 -6.64
N THR A 519 -14.73 19.13 -7.68
CA THR A 519 -15.46 19.86 -8.73
C THR A 519 -15.50 19.11 -10.08
N THR A 520 -15.77 19.82 -11.18
CA THR A 520 -16.12 19.24 -12.49
C THR A 520 -14.94 18.65 -13.26
N GLY A 521 -13.68 18.88 -12.87
CA GLY A 521 -12.52 18.33 -13.56
C GLY A 521 -11.30 19.25 -13.49
N LEU A 522 -10.12 18.78 -13.92
CA LEU A 522 -8.89 19.57 -13.95
C LEU A 522 -8.25 19.59 -15.34
N SER A 523 -7.80 20.77 -15.77
CA SER A 523 -7.00 20.92 -16.98
C SER A 523 -5.54 20.55 -16.73
N LEU A 524 -4.80 20.21 -17.80
CA LEU A 524 -3.36 19.93 -17.72
C LEU A 524 -2.56 21.19 -17.32
N GLU A 525 -3.06 22.39 -17.64
CA GLU A 525 -2.43 23.66 -17.25
C GLU A 525 -2.44 23.86 -15.74
N VAL A 526 -3.57 23.60 -15.07
CA VAL A 526 -3.64 23.70 -13.61
C VAL A 526 -2.76 22.64 -12.95
N LEU A 527 -2.67 21.44 -13.54
CA LEU A 527 -1.76 20.39 -13.07
C LEU A 527 -0.29 20.79 -13.20
N ASP A 528 0.12 21.41 -14.31
CA ASP A 528 1.49 21.89 -14.49
C ASP A 528 1.87 22.95 -13.44
N ALA A 529 0.97 23.90 -13.18
CA ALA A 529 1.15 24.90 -12.13
C ALA A 529 1.24 24.24 -10.74
N ALA A 530 0.35 23.30 -10.44
CA ALA A 530 0.32 22.58 -9.17
C ALA A 530 1.58 21.75 -8.94
N LEU A 531 2.05 21.00 -9.95
CA LEU A 531 3.27 20.19 -9.89
C LEU A 531 4.52 21.06 -9.74
N SER A 532 4.58 22.19 -10.44
CA SER A 532 5.69 23.15 -10.34
C SER A 532 5.80 23.72 -8.93
N GLN A 533 4.68 24.14 -8.33
CA GLN A 533 4.65 24.64 -6.96
C GLN A 533 4.91 23.51 -5.94
N ALA A 534 4.42 22.30 -6.19
CA ALA A 534 4.70 21.13 -5.35
C ALA A 534 6.19 20.78 -5.32
N ARG A 535 6.90 20.89 -6.46
CA ARG A 535 8.34 20.66 -6.55
C ARG A 535 9.12 21.61 -5.63
N LEU A 536 8.83 22.91 -5.71
CA LEU A 536 9.44 23.92 -4.81
C LEU A 536 9.19 23.58 -3.34
N GLY A 537 7.97 23.16 -3.02
CA GLY A 537 7.62 22.79 -1.65
C GLY A 537 8.32 21.51 -1.16
N LEU A 538 8.42 20.48 -2.00
CA LEU A 538 9.19 19.28 -1.71
C LEU A 538 10.67 19.62 -1.47
N ASP A 539 11.25 20.49 -2.29
CA ASP A 539 12.67 20.86 -2.18
C ASP A 539 12.99 21.59 -0.88
N HIS A 540 12.07 22.43 -0.42
CA HIS A 540 12.17 23.08 0.89
C HIS A 540 12.14 22.05 2.02
N ILE A 541 11.15 21.13 2.01
CA ILE A 541 11.00 20.10 3.05
C ILE A 541 12.21 19.15 3.06
N LEU A 542 12.66 18.71 1.88
CA LEU A 542 13.86 17.87 1.74
C LEU A 542 15.09 18.58 2.31
N GLY A 543 15.26 19.87 2.05
CA GLY A 543 16.39 20.64 2.61
C GLY A 543 16.39 20.65 4.14
N LEU A 544 15.22 20.81 4.76
CA LEU A 544 15.08 20.73 6.21
C LEU A 544 15.37 19.31 6.72
N MET A 545 14.85 18.27 6.08
CA MET A 545 15.13 16.86 6.42
C MET A 545 16.61 16.48 6.22
N GLU A 546 17.29 17.10 5.26
CA GLU A 546 18.71 16.92 4.99
C GLU A 546 19.59 17.52 6.09
N SER A 547 19.16 18.63 6.69
CA SER A 547 19.86 19.30 7.78
C SER A 547 19.81 18.57 9.13
N VAL A 548 18.90 17.58 9.27
CA VAL A 548 18.73 16.83 10.52
C VAL A 548 19.89 15.86 10.72
N VAL A 549 20.56 15.97 11.86
CA VAL A 549 21.58 15.01 12.30
C VAL A 549 20.89 13.77 12.86
N ILE A 550 21.05 12.64 12.17
CA ILE A 550 20.48 11.35 12.57
C ILE A 550 21.58 10.54 13.25
N THR A 551 21.35 10.11 14.49
CA THR A 551 22.25 9.21 15.23
C THR A 551 21.53 7.87 15.46
N PRO A 552 21.84 6.83 14.68
CA PRO A 552 21.22 5.51 14.85
C PRO A 552 21.49 4.89 16.23
N ASN A 553 20.48 4.25 16.83
CA ASN A 553 20.66 3.52 18.08
C ASN A 553 21.21 2.11 17.81
N LEU A 554 22.49 2.03 17.45
CA LEU A 554 23.16 0.80 17.02
C LEU A 554 23.12 -0.35 18.06
N ASN A 555 22.85 -0.05 19.33
CA ASN A 555 22.85 -1.03 20.41
C ASN A 555 21.60 -1.93 20.42
N ILE A 556 20.48 -1.43 19.90
CA ILE A 556 19.21 -2.15 19.89
C ILE A 556 18.87 -2.73 18.51
N LEU A 557 19.58 -2.32 17.46
CA LEU A 557 19.36 -2.84 16.12
C LEU A 557 19.65 -4.35 16.08
N PRO A 558 18.83 -5.15 15.36
CA PRO A 558 19.16 -6.54 15.13
C PRO A 558 20.49 -6.61 14.38
N SER A 559 21.35 -7.52 14.84
CA SER A 559 22.58 -7.85 14.13
C SER A 559 22.27 -8.90 13.08
N VAL A 560 22.73 -8.67 11.85
CA VAL A 560 22.52 -9.56 10.71
C VAL A 560 23.86 -9.93 10.10
N GLU A 561 24.02 -11.22 9.79
CA GLU A 561 25.15 -11.74 9.02
C GLU A 561 24.62 -12.50 7.81
N ARG A 562 25.21 -12.23 6.64
CA ARG A 562 24.87 -12.88 5.37
C ARG A 562 26.12 -13.54 4.81
N PHE A 563 26.02 -14.81 4.44
CA PHE A 563 27.12 -15.53 3.82
C PHE A 563 26.62 -16.59 2.84
N ASN A 564 27.39 -16.79 1.77
CA ASN A 564 27.10 -17.81 0.77
C ASN A 564 27.55 -19.18 1.28
N VAL A 565 26.77 -20.19 0.95
CA VAL A 565 27.11 -21.59 1.22
C VAL A 565 27.03 -22.37 -0.09
N PRO A 566 27.84 -23.42 -0.29
CA PRO A 566 27.68 -24.28 -1.47
C PRO A 566 26.24 -24.85 -1.53
N PRO A 567 25.56 -24.84 -2.70
CA PRO A 567 24.15 -25.28 -2.78
C PRO A 567 23.92 -26.71 -2.24
N ASN A 568 24.88 -27.60 -2.49
CA ASN A 568 24.86 -28.99 -2.01
C ASN A 568 24.99 -29.13 -0.48
N LYS A 569 25.44 -28.09 0.22
CA LYS A 569 25.64 -28.06 1.68
C LYS A 569 24.45 -27.49 2.46
N ILE A 570 23.48 -26.87 1.77
CA ILE A 570 22.25 -26.37 2.41
C ILE A 570 21.50 -27.48 3.14
N VAL A 571 21.49 -28.69 2.57
CA VAL A 571 20.85 -29.86 3.16
C VAL A 571 21.48 -30.24 4.52
N ASP A 572 22.79 -30.05 4.67
CA ASP A 572 23.51 -30.34 5.93
C ASP A 572 23.10 -29.34 7.02
N ILE A 573 22.87 -28.06 6.66
CA ILE A 573 22.42 -27.00 7.59
C ILE A 573 20.98 -27.25 8.05
N ILE A 574 20.09 -27.62 7.13
CA ILE A 574 18.70 -27.94 7.45
C ILE A 574 18.64 -29.21 8.31
N GLY A 575 19.41 -30.23 7.92
CA GLY A 575 19.40 -31.55 8.53
C GLY A 575 18.13 -32.35 8.23
N GLN A 576 18.11 -33.62 8.62
CA GLN A 576 16.96 -34.49 8.41
C GLN A 576 15.72 -33.94 9.14
N GLY A 577 14.66 -33.65 8.38
CA GLY A 577 13.40 -33.12 8.92
C GLY A 577 13.51 -31.72 9.57
N GLY A 578 14.57 -30.96 9.27
CA GLY A 578 14.82 -29.66 9.89
C GLY A 578 15.37 -29.73 11.31
N LYS A 579 15.86 -30.90 11.76
CA LYS A 579 16.36 -31.08 13.13
C LYS A 579 17.56 -30.17 13.43
N THR A 580 18.54 -30.13 12.52
CA THR A 580 19.78 -29.36 12.70
C THR A 580 19.49 -27.86 12.76
N ILE A 581 18.72 -27.33 11.81
CA ILE A 581 18.39 -25.89 11.82
C ILE A 581 17.60 -25.47 13.07
N ARG A 582 16.66 -26.31 13.54
CA ARG A 582 15.92 -26.04 14.79
C ARG A 582 16.84 -26.08 16.02
N GLU A 583 17.81 -26.99 16.03
CA GLU A 583 18.83 -27.05 17.08
C GLU A 583 19.66 -25.77 17.11
N ILE A 584 20.14 -25.29 15.95
CA ILE A 584 20.93 -24.06 15.85
C ILE A 584 20.10 -22.85 16.32
N ILE A 585 18.87 -22.72 15.82
CA ILE A 585 17.92 -21.65 16.21
C ILE A 585 17.73 -21.64 17.73
N SER A 586 17.47 -22.81 18.33
CA SER A 586 17.23 -22.94 19.78
C SER A 586 18.50 -22.67 20.59
N ARG A 587 19.64 -23.23 20.17
CA ARG A 587 20.91 -23.16 20.89
C ARG A 587 21.45 -21.74 20.99
N PHE A 588 21.39 -20.98 19.90
CA PHE A 588 21.94 -19.62 19.84
C PHE A 588 20.86 -18.53 19.97
N ASN A 589 19.59 -18.90 20.09
CA ASN A 589 18.45 -17.99 20.12
C ASN A 589 18.50 -16.97 18.96
N ILE A 590 18.61 -17.50 17.74
CA ILE A 590 18.72 -16.71 16.51
C ILE A 590 17.62 -17.07 15.52
N SER A 591 17.36 -16.20 14.55
CA SER A 591 16.59 -16.53 13.36
C SER A 591 17.54 -16.88 12.22
N ILE A 592 17.27 -17.99 11.53
CA ILE A 592 18.00 -18.41 10.33
C ILE A 592 17.01 -18.45 9.18
N ASP A 593 17.32 -17.72 8.12
CA ASP A 593 16.66 -17.84 6.84
C ASP A 593 17.63 -18.38 5.78
N ILE A 594 17.13 -19.23 4.90
CA ILE A 594 17.93 -19.88 3.87
C ILE A 594 17.24 -19.69 2.52
N ASP A 595 17.84 -18.84 1.70
CA ASP A 595 17.51 -18.70 0.29
C ASP A 595 18.23 -19.80 -0.50
N LYS A 596 17.47 -20.81 -0.90
CA LYS A 596 18.00 -21.96 -1.65
C LYS A 596 18.43 -21.59 -3.06
N ASP A 597 17.74 -20.63 -3.68
CA ASP A 597 17.94 -20.28 -5.07
C ASP A 597 19.25 -19.49 -5.23
N ASN A 598 19.52 -18.58 -4.28
CA ASN A 598 20.76 -17.81 -4.25
C ASN A 598 21.87 -18.43 -3.37
N SER A 599 21.59 -19.58 -2.74
CA SER A 599 22.50 -20.26 -1.80
C SER A 599 23.02 -19.35 -0.68
N MET A 600 22.12 -18.53 -0.16
CA MET A 600 22.40 -17.50 0.83
C MET A 600 21.80 -17.89 2.17
N VAL A 601 22.61 -17.80 3.23
CA VAL A 601 22.15 -17.95 4.61
C VAL A 601 22.16 -16.58 5.27
N VAL A 602 21.03 -16.22 5.87
CA VAL A 602 20.85 -14.99 6.63
C VAL A 602 20.59 -15.38 8.08
N ILE A 603 21.47 -14.95 8.98
CA ILE A 603 21.29 -15.13 10.42
C ILE A 603 21.00 -13.78 11.07
N THR A 604 20.02 -13.74 11.95
CA THR A 604 19.57 -12.53 12.65
C THR A 604 19.49 -12.79 14.15
N SER A 605 20.05 -11.88 14.96
CA SER A 605 19.97 -11.95 16.43
C SER A 605 20.01 -10.56 17.05
N SER A 606 19.40 -10.39 18.22
CA SER A 606 19.61 -9.21 19.07
C SER A 606 20.97 -9.23 19.81
N ASN A 607 21.67 -10.37 19.84
CA ASN A 607 22.97 -10.52 20.49
C ASN A 607 24.07 -10.81 19.45
N LYS A 608 25.04 -9.89 19.32
CA LYS A 608 26.19 -10.02 18.42
C LYS A 608 27.05 -11.25 18.68
N THR A 609 27.22 -11.64 19.95
CA THR A 609 28.04 -12.80 20.32
C THR A 609 27.39 -14.09 19.83
N SER A 610 26.09 -14.27 20.09
CA SER A 610 25.33 -15.43 19.65
C SER A 610 25.29 -15.56 18.13
N LEU A 611 25.25 -14.42 17.42
CA LEU A 611 25.33 -14.37 15.96
C LEU A 611 26.66 -14.94 15.42
N GLY A 612 27.78 -14.49 16.01
CA GLY A 612 29.12 -14.95 15.63
C GLY A 612 29.32 -16.45 15.89
N GLU A 613 28.95 -16.91 17.08
CA GLU A 613 29.02 -18.33 17.44
C GLU A 613 28.15 -19.21 16.53
N ALA A 614 26.96 -18.74 16.16
CA ALA A 614 26.10 -19.46 15.24
C ALA A 614 26.68 -19.54 13.82
N LYS A 615 27.30 -18.46 13.33
CA LYS A 615 28.00 -18.45 12.04
C LYS A 615 29.13 -19.45 12.02
N GLU A 616 29.98 -19.45 13.04
CA GLU A 616 31.09 -20.41 13.18
C GLU A 616 30.58 -21.85 13.27
N TYR A 617 29.49 -22.07 14.01
CA TYR A 617 28.88 -23.39 14.09
C TYR A 617 28.33 -23.88 12.75
N ILE A 618 27.63 -23.02 12.00
CA ILE A 618 27.14 -23.34 10.64
C ILE A 618 28.32 -23.64 9.71
N GLN A 619 29.37 -22.83 9.75
CA GLN A 619 30.59 -23.07 8.98
C GLN A 619 31.24 -24.41 9.36
N SER A 620 31.26 -24.76 10.65
CA SER A 620 31.78 -26.05 11.11
C SER A 620 30.98 -27.24 10.57
N ILE A 621 29.67 -27.11 10.34
CA ILE A 621 28.84 -28.16 9.72
C ILE A 621 29.17 -28.31 8.23
N ILE A 622 29.33 -27.18 7.53
CA ILE A 622 29.60 -27.14 6.09
C ILE A 622 31.00 -27.69 5.77
N TYR A 623 31.99 -27.22 6.53
CA TYR A 623 33.41 -27.46 6.31
C TYR A 623 33.99 -28.55 7.21
N LYS A 624 33.16 -29.25 8.01
CA LYS A 624 33.61 -30.50 8.64
C LYS A 624 34.04 -31.44 7.53
N GLU A 625 35.34 -31.70 7.45
CA GLU A 625 35.83 -32.79 6.63
C GLU A 625 35.18 -34.07 7.16
N LYS A 626 34.34 -34.71 6.34
CA LYS A 626 33.98 -36.11 6.59
C LYS A 626 35.31 -36.86 6.57
N PRO A 627 35.65 -37.63 7.62
CA PRO A 627 36.91 -38.35 7.62
C PRO A 627 36.98 -39.23 6.37
N SER A 628 37.98 -39.01 5.54
CA SER A 628 38.20 -39.85 4.36
C SER A 628 38.81 -41.17 4.84
N PHE A 629 37.97 -42.17 4.97
CA PHE A 629 38.41 -43.51 5.32
C PHE A 629 39.01 -44.21 4.10
N LYS A 630 40.13 -44.92 4.29
CA LYS A 630 40.75 -45.75 3.24
C LYS A 630 40.61 -47.22 3.56
N VAL A 631 40.39 -48.05 2.54
CA VAL A 631 40.46 -49.51 2.69
C VAL A 631 41.85 -49.90 3.20
N GLY A 632 41.90 -50.75 4.22
CA GLY A 632 43.12 -51.14 4.94
C GLY A 632 43.47 -50.26 6.16
N GLN A 633 42.74 -49.17 6.39
CA GLN A 633 42.96 -48.31 7.56
C GLN A 633 42.46 -48.99 8.84
N VAL A 634 43.29 -48.96 9.88
CA VAL A 634 42.92 -49.42 11.22
C VAL A 634 42.25 -48.27 11.98
N VAL A 635 41.12 -48.58 12.62
CA VAL A 635 40.25 -47.62 13.31
C VAL A 635 39.70 -48.22 14.61
N ASN A 636 39.41 -47.38 15.59
CA ASN A 636 38.74 -47.79 16.82
C ASN A 636 37.24 -47.54 16.68
N GLY A 637 36.43 -48.58 16.82
CA GLY A 637 34.98 -48.51 16.72
C GLY A 637 34.31 -48.67 18.10
N VAL A 638 33.40 -47.78 18.48
CA VAL A 638 32.57 -47.93 19.68
C VAL A 638 31.24 -48.59 19.30
N VAL A 639 30.91 -49.71 19.93
CA VAL A 639 29.70 -50.49 19.62
C VAL A 639 28.44 -49.67 19.93
N LYS A 640 27.68 -49.31 18.89
CA LYS A 640 26.41 -48.57 19.02
C LYS A 640 25.21 -49.49 19.08
N ASN A 641 25.18 -50.53 18.25
CA ASN A 641 24.04 -51.41 18.13
C ASN A 641 24.47 -52.81 17.67
N ILE A 642 23.86 -53.84 18.22
CA ILE A 642 24.14 -55.24 17.90
C ILE A 642 22.88 -55.82 17.25
N LYS A 643 23.03 -56.42 16.07
CA LYS A 643 21.95 -57.07 15.30
C LYS A 643 22.40 -58.46 14.88
N ASP A 644 21.46 -59.33 14.54
CA ASP A 644 21.73 -60.73 14.17
C ASP A 644 22.71 -60.87 12.99
N PHE A 645 22.73 -59.89 12.09
CA PHE A 645 23.60 -59.87 10.91
C PHE A 645 24.95 -59.14 11.12
N GLY A 646 25.17 -58.49 12.26
CA GLY A 646 26.42 -57.78 12.55
C GLY A 646 26.30 -56.67 13.58
N ILE A 647 27.44 -56.06 13.87
CA ILE A 647 27.60 -55.02 14.88
C ILE A 647 27.86 -53.68 14.19
N PHE A 648 27.09 -52.65 14.55
CA PHE A 648 27.33 -51.28 14.12
C PHE A 648 28.24 -50.58 15.12
N LEU A 649 29.38 -50.08 14.62
CA LEU A 649 30.37 -49.35 15.41
C LEU A 649 30.51 -47.91 14.89
N GLU A 650 30.51 -46.94 15.80
CA GLU A 650 30.90 -45.57 15.47
C GLU A 650 32.42 -45.49 15.39
N ILE A 651 32.95 -45.13 14.24
CA ILE A 651 34.39 -45.13 13.95
C ILE A 651 35.03 -43.86 14.51
N ASN A 652 36.06 -43.99 15.34
CA ASN A 652 36.92 -42.91 15.86
C ASN A 652 36.17 -41.69 16.44
N GLY A 653 34.94 -41.88 16.96
CA GLY A 653 34.08 -40.78 17.42
C GLY A 653 33.71 -39.77 16.32
N SER A 654 33.76 -40.19 15.05
CA SER A 654 33.58 -39.32 13.89
C SER A 654 32.13 -39.16 13.46
N GLY A 655 31.17 -39.76 14.18
CA GLY A 655 29.77 -39.85 13.77
C GLY A 655 29.54 -40.68 12.50
N THR A 656 30.53 -41.45 12.05
CA THR A 656 30.41 -42.35 10.89
C THR A 656 30.33 -43.79 11.36
N ASP A 657 29.27 -44.48 10.99
CA ASP A 657 29.04 -45.87 11.36
C ASP A 657 29.65 -46.83 10.35
N GLY A 658 30.35 -47.85 10.86
CA GLY A 658 30.80 -49.02 10.11
C GLY A 658 30.07 -50.27 10.58
N LEU A 659 29.78 -51.18 9.65
CA LEU A 659 29.19 -52.48 9.96
C LEU A 659 30.30 -53.53 10.03
N LEU A 660 30.43 -54.20 11.16
CA LEU A 660 31.21 -55.42 11.33
C LEU A 660 30.26 -56.62 11.12
N PRO A 661 30.33 -57.32 9.97
CA PRO A 661 29.40 -58.43 9.69
C PRO A 661 29.59 -59.58 10.67
N SER A 662 28.50 -60.24 11.07
CA SER A 662 28.55 -61.38 12.00
C SER A 662 29.47 -62.51 11.53
N LYS A 663 29.58 -62.72 10.20
CA LYS A 663 30.49 -63.70 9.59
C LYS A 663 31.98 -63.47 9.89
N LYS A 664 32.36 -62.26 10.31
CA LYS A 664 33.74 -61.87 10.65
C LYS A 664 33.99 -61.84 12.16
N ILE A 665 33.04 -62.33 12.97
CA ILE A 665 33.12 -62.38 14.43
C ILE A 665 33.04 -63.86 14.85
N GLN A 666 34.00 -64.33 15.65
CA GLN A 666 34.01 -65.72 16.15
C GLN A 666 32.92 -65.98 17.19
N ASP A 667 32.69 -65.02 18.08
CA ASP A 667 31.62 -65.05 19.08
C ASP A 667 31.06 -63.63 19.30
N MET A 668 29.79 -63.39 18.99
CA MET A 668 29.15 -62.10 19.21
C MET A 668 28.67 -61.92 20.66
N SER A 669 28.51 -63.00 21.43
CA SER A 669 27.93 -62.95 22.79
C SER A 669 28.83 -62.25 23.80
N VAL A 670 30.13 -62.14 23.50
CA VAL A 670 31.14 -61.49 24.34
C VAL A 670 31.27 -59.99 24.09
N ILE A 671 30.59 -59.44 23.07
CA ILE A 671 30.67 -58.02 22.71
C ILE A 671 29.46 -57.29 23.28
N THR A 672 29.71 -56.22 24.03
CA THR A 672 28.64 -55.42 24.67
C THR A 672 28.51 -54.03 24.05
N GLN A 673 27.31 -53.44 24.15
CA GLN A 673 27.07 -52.09 23.69
C GLN A 673 27.93 -51.09 24.50
N GLY A 674 28.59 -50.17 23.81
CA GLY A 674 29.55 -49.23 24.40
C GLY A 674 31.00 -49.73 24.46
N GLN A 675 31.27 -51.01 24.18
CA GLN A 675 32.63 -51.53 24.09
C GLN A 675 33.37 -50.92 22.89
N THR A 676 34.67 -50.65 23.05
CA THR A 676 35.54 -50.20 21.95
C THR A 676 36.30 -51.40 21.37
N LEU A 677 36.25 -51.56 20.04
CA LEU A 677 36.94 -52.61 19.30
C LEU A 677 37.91 -51.99 18.29
N GLU A 678 39.11 -52.56 18.15
CA GLU A 678 40.03 -52.21 17.08
C GLU A 678 39.63 -52.97 15.81
N CYS A 679 39.35 -52.24 14.74
CA CYS A 679 38.82 -52.77 13.48
C CYS A 679 39.65 -52.28 12.30
N ILE A 680 39.65 -53.03 11.21
CA ILE A 680 40.20 -52.60 9.92
C ILE A 680 39.07 -52.37 8.92
N ILE A 681 39.19 -51.33 8.12
CA ILE A 681 38.23 -51.04 7.05
C ILE A 681 38.52 -51.97 5.88
N VAL A 682 37.61 -52.91 5.63
CA VAL A 682 37.79 -53.96 4.61
C VAL A 682 37.25 -53.51 3.26
N ASN A 683 36.16 -52.75 3.26
CA ASN A 683 35.55 -52.28 2.03
C ASN A 683 34.79 -50.98 2.27
N ILE A 684 34.75 -50.13 1.25
CA ILE A 684 33.88 -48.95 1.19
C ILE A 684 33.12 -49.04 -0.12
N ASN A 685 31.82 -49.26 -0.05
CA ASN A 685 31.02 -49.46 -1.26
C ASN A 685 30.70 -48.11 -1.95
N ALA A 686 30.12 -48.18 -3.16
CA ALA A 686 29.75 -47.01 -3.95
C ALA A 686 28.72 -46.08 -3.26
N LYS A 687 28.05 -46.54 -2.18
CA LYS A 687 27.15 -45.75 -1.34
C LYS A 687 27.83 -45.21 -0.06
N SER A 688 29.17 -45.26 0.02
CA SER A 688 29.98 -44.86 1.18
C SER A 688 29.66 -45.62 2.47
N GLN A 689 29.10 -46.83 2.38
CA GLN A 689 28.92 -47.70 3.54
C GLN A 689 30.23 -48.43 3.81
N ILE A 690 30.64 -48.45 5.08
CA ILE A 690 31.94 -48.96 5.52
C ILE A 690 31.75 -50.35 6.11
N GLU A 691 32.43 -51.34 5.52
CA GLU A 691 32.50 -52.69 6.05
C GLU A 691 33.79 -52.85 6.88
N LEU A 692 33.62 -53.26 8.13
CA LEU A 692 34.69 -53.47 9.09
C LEU A 692 35.07 -54.96 9.18
N GLY A 693 36.30 -55.22 9.59
CA GLY A 693 36.78 -56.52 10.06
C GLY A 693 37.46 -56.35 11.41
N LEU A 694 37.38 -57.35 12.29
CA LEU A 694 38.16 -57.33 13.53
C LEU A 694 39.64 -57.39 13.19
N LYS A 695 40.43 -56.52 13.81
CA LYS A 695 41.88 -56.69 13.84
C LYS A 695 42.17 -57.63 15.00
N GLY A 696 42.73 -58.79 14.67
CA GLY A 696 42.98 -59.88 15.62
C GLY A 696 43.91 -59.49 16.75
#